data_AF-A0A963KHA2-F1
#
_entry.id   AF-A0A963KHA2-F1
#
_cell.length_a   1.000
_cell.length_b   1.000
_cell.length_c   1.000
_cell.angle_alpha   90.00
_cell.angle_beta   90.00
_cell.angle_gamma   90.00
#
_symmetry.space_group_name_H-M   'P 1'
#
loop_
_entity.id
_entity.type
_entity.pdbx_description
1 polymer ?
#
loop_
_entity_poly.entity_id
_entity_poly.type
_entity_poly.pdbx_seq_one_letter_code
_entity_poly.pdbx_strand_id
1 'polypeptide(L)'
;MSAVLKPGTGGRSSEQDFFESQKLPPDKRGITFEALFYKQLHHVTARIHDTENLDQIMLDTSQDICKLLNADRLTLYAVNEDRTAIVSKVKTGLNSSRDLKLPISPQSLAGYVAFSKQQLNLADVYDDDTLKQIHPSLNFLKEVDKRSGYRTRQMLVAPILDGDVLHGVLQIINNKSDQPFGALEVEGVAQLCKTLATAIRQRMQKASDAARHKATKFDGLVADGVVSEAELEQCLVDARSEGLAVEQVLISKFKVKPAQIGPSLARFFGVPYEPFNAGRIRSEALHGPLKREFIEEQGWIPLEESPDGLVIMCVDPEAVRGARVVPQVFPRIAKFAYRVTTLTEFQDTLAQLYGAGVEGGSIDQLLADMDGGPIDDGHNDDSLESAAADNELVKFVNKVIIDAYNQKVSDIHIEPMPGKLKTGIRFRIDGSLVPYIEVPAHFRQAMVTRLKIMCDLDISERRKPQDGKIKFKKYGPLDIELRVATIPSAGGVEDVVMRILAAGEPIPLEKLGLTPHNKARLEATVTKPYGLFYVCGPTGSGKTTTLHSILKFLNTPDTKIWTAEDPVEITQKGLRQVQINKKAGIDFALVMRAFLRADPDIIMVGESRDKETVSMGVEASLTGHLVFSTLHTNSAPESITRLMDMGMDPFNFADALLGILAQRLAKKLCDCKEAYLPDADELRLFVAEYAEELRHSKSWQADYAGEARKLVENWVNHYGQDGQLKLYRAVGCDKCGGTGYKGRIGLHELLVSDDAVKKLIQERARVAELFSQAVEGGMRTLKMDGMEKILMGLTDIKMVRQVCIK
;
A
#
# COMPACT_ATOMS: atom_id res chain seq x y z
N MET A 1 -19.53 22.48 -86.88
CA MET A 1 -20.39 23.64 -87.18
C MET A 1 -21.56 23.65 -86.21
N SER A 2 -21.85 24.83 -85.66
CA SER A 2 -23.16 25.32 -85.21
C SER A 2 -24.01 24.46 -84.27
N ALA A 3 -23.89 24.79 -82.99
CA ALA A 3 -24.94 25.21 -82.05
C ALA A 3 -26.44 24.99 -82.35
N VAL A 4 -27.14 24.86 -81.22
CA VAL A 4 -28.54 25.21 -80.88
C VAL A 4 -29.51 24.03 -80.77
N LEU A 5 -29.83 23.65 -79.52
CA LEU A 5 -31.20 23.62 -79.01
C LEU A 5 -31.23 23.82 -77.48
N LYS A 6 -32.29 24.51 -77.05
CA LYS A 6 -32.49 25.28 -75.81
C LYS A 6 -32.81 24.43 -74.56
N PRO A 7 -32.63 25.01 -73.36
CA PRO A 7 -33.07 24.44 -72.09
C PRO A 7 -34.58 24.64 -71.89
N GLY A 8 -35.23 23.65 -71.28
CA GLY A 8 -36.56 23.78 -70.71
C GLY A 8 -37.46 22.59 -71.00
N THR A 9 -37.68 21.75 -69.98
CA THR A 9 -39.00 21.50 -69.39
C THR A 9 -38.87 20.49 -68.25
N GLY A 10 -39.27 20.94 -67.06
CA GLY A 10 -39.86 20.09 -66.02
C GLY A 10 -39.02 18.92 -65.50
N GLY A 11 -38.19 19.21 -64.49
CA GLY A 11 -37.91 18.32 -63.34
C GLY A 11 -38.10 16.82 -63.51
N ARG A 12 -37.34 16.18 -64.41
CA ARG A 12 -37.07 14.75 -64.32
C ARG A 12 -35.73 14.59 -63.62
N SER A 13 -35.69 13.83 -62.53
CA SER A 13 -34.41 13.51 -61.90
C SER A 13 -33.60 12.65 -62.87
N SER A 14 -32.28 12.83 -62.90
CA SER A 14 -31.39 11.98 -63.71
C SER A 14 -31.51 10.47 -63.41
N GLU A 15 -32.20 10.11 -62.31
CA GLU A 15 -32.59 8.74 -61.96
C GLU A 15 -33.75 8.22 -62.81
N GLN A 16 -34.79 9.03 -63.04
CA GLN A 16 -35.95 8.59 -63.84
C GLN A 16 -35.54 8.29 -65.28
N ASP A 17 -34.68 9.12 -65.87
CA ASP A 17 -34.16 8.92 -67.22
C ASP A 17 -33.27 7.66 -67.32
N PHE A 18 -32.57 7.29 -66.25
CA PHE A 18 -31.80 6.05 -66.17
C PHE A 18 -32.71 4.81 -66.13
N PHE A 19 -33.75 4.80 -65.29
CA PHE A 19 -34.65 3.65 -65.19
C PHE A 19 -35.55 3.47 -66.42
N GLU A 20 -35.91 4.55 -67.11
CA GLU A 20 -36.62 4.46 -68.39
C GLU A 20 -35.71 3.90 -69.50
N SER A 21 -34.45 4.36 -69.58
CA SER A 21 -33.49 3.87 -70.58
C SER A 21 -33.02 2.43 -70.34
N GLN A 22 -33.09 1.93 -69.09
CA GLN A 22 -32.80 0.54 -68.74
C GLN A 22 -33.80 -0.46 -69.36
N LYS A 23 -35.02 -0.01 -69.71
CA LYS A 23 -36.03 -0.85 -70.39
C LYS A 23 -35.74 -1.06 -71.89
N LEU A 24 -34.77 -0.33 -72.46
CA LEU A 24 -34.37 -0.50 -73.85
C LEU A 24 -33.47 -1.74 -74.03
N PRO A 25 -33.52 -2.42 -75.19
CA PRO A 25 -32.60 -3.51 -75.52
C PRO A 25 -31.13 -3.09 -75.37
N PRO A 26 -30.21 -4.00 -74.97
CA PRO A 26 -28.81 -3.68 -74.72
C PRO A 26 -28.15 -2.93 -75.88
N ASP A 27 -28.45 -3.34 -77.11
CA ASP A 27 -27.91 -2.80 -78.37
C ASP A 27 -28.35 -1.36 -78.67
N LYS A 28 -29.34 -0.83 -77.93
CA LYS A 28 -29.87 0.54 -78.05
C LYS A 28 -29.44 1.46 -76.90
N ARG A 29 -28.63 0.96 -75.96
CA ARG A 29 -28.10 1.74 -74.84
C ARG A 29 -26.82 2.47 -75.30
N GLY A 30 -26.93 3.75 -75.62
CA GLY A 30 -25.79 4.57 -76.06
C GLY A 30 -24.91 5.07 -74.90
N ILE A 31 -23.88 5.87 -75.22
CA ILE A 31 -22.88 6.44 -74.28
C ILE A 31 -23.53 7.19 -73.09
N THR A 32 -24.70 7.79 -73.29
CA THR A 32 -25.49 8.45 -72.24
C THR A 32 -26.00 7.48 -71.16
N PHE A 33 -26.27 6.22 -71.50
CA PHE A 33 -26.69 5.20 -70.54
C PHE A 33 -25.53 4.76 -69.65
N GLU A 34 -24.33 4.54 -70.22
CA GLU A 34 -23.13 4.17 -69.46
C GLU A 34 -22.79 5.22 -68.41
N ALA A 35 -22.80 6.50 -68.78
CA ALA A 35 -22.55 7.60 -67.84
C ALA A 35 -23.58 7.67 -66.71
N LEU A 36 -24.86 7.41 -67.00
CA LEU A 36 -25.93 7.37 -65.99
C LEU A 36 -25.80 6.12 -65.09
N PHE A 37 -25.41 4.97 -65.65
CA PHE A 37 -25.15 3.75 -64.89
C PHE A 37 -24.03 3.95 -63.87
N TYR A 38 -22.88 4.52 -64.28
CA TYR A 38 -21.78 4.80 -63.37
C TYR A 38 -22.14 5.82 -62.28
N LYS A 39 -22.99 6.81 -62.61
CA LYS A 39 -23.52 7.76 -61.62
C LYS A 39 -24.38 7.06 -60.56
N GLN A 40 -25.26 6.16 -60.97
CA GLN A 40 -26.09 5.38 -60.04
C GLN A 40 -25.27 4.35 -59.24
N LEU A 41 -24.30 3.71 -59.89
CA LEU A 41 -23.34 2.83 -59.23
C LEU A 41 -22.55 3.56 -58.14
N HIS A 42 -22.14 4.80 -58.39
CA HIS A 42 -21.48 5.63 -57.39
C HIS A 42 -22.40 6.00 -56.23
N HIS A 43 -23.67 6.30 -56.51
CA HIS A 43 -24.67 6.55 -55.46
C HIS A 43 -24.89 5.33 -54.55
N VAL A 44 -25.06 4.14 -55.14
CA VAL A 44 -25.17 2.89 -54.38
C VAL A 44 -23.90 2.60 -53.59
N THR A 45 -22.73 2.82 -54.19
CA THR A 45 -21.42 2.67 -53.53
C THR A 45 -21.26 3.58 -52.31
N ALA A 46 -21.67 4.86 -52.42
CA ALA A 46 -21.62 5.81 -51.31
C ALA A 46 -22.53 5.37 -50.14
N ARG A 47 -23.75 4.93 -50.45
CA ARG A 47 -24.68 4.43 -49.42
C ARG A 47 -24.21 3.14 -48.75
N ILE A 48 -23.50 2.28 -49.48
CA ILE A 48 -22.83 1.11 -48.87
C ILE A 48 -21.81 1.56 -47.82
N HIS A 49 -21.05 2.63 -48.07
CA HIS A 49 -20.10 3.16 -47.09
C HIS A 49 -20.78 3.80 -45.86
N ASP A 50 -21.92 4.47 -46.04
CA ASP A 50 -22.62 5.23 -44.98
C ASP A 50 -23.37 4.36 -43.93
N THR A 51 -23.50 3.07 -44.16
CA THR A 51 -24.23 2.15 -43.25
C THR A 51 -23.34 1.65 -42.10
N GLU A 52 -23.92 1.22 -40.98
CA GLU A 52 -23.13 0.91 -39.77
C GLU A 52 -22.66 -0.56 -39.70
N ASN A 53 -23.49 -1.52 -40.13
CA ASN A 53 -23.16 -2.96 -40.11
C ASN A 53 -23.57 -3.68 -41.40
N LEU A 54 -23.17 -4.94 -41.56
CA LEU A 54 -23.42 -5.70 -42.79
C LEU A 54 -24.91 -5.94 -43.04
N ASP A 55 -25.68 -6.19 -41.98
CA ASP A 55 -27.12 -6.44 -42.09
C ASP A 55 -27.88 -5.17 -42.50
N GLN A 56 -27.38 -4.00 -42.11
CA GLN A 56 -27.94 -2.69 -42.43
C GLN A 56 -27.53 -2.14 -43.79
N ILE A 57 -26.31 -2.46 -44.29
CA ILE A 57 -26.01 -2.33 -45.74
C ILE A 57 -27.15 -2.97 -46.51
N MET A 58 -27.53 -4.17 -46.09
CA MET A 58 -28.41 -5.02 -46.86
C MET A 58 -29.90 -4.67 -46.73
N LEU A 59 -30.34 -4.15 -45.58
CA LEU A 59 -31.70 -3.61 -45.43
C LEU A 59 -31.90 -2.35 -46.30
N ASP A 60 -30.90 -1.46 -46.32
CA ASP A 60 -31.08 -0.13 -46.90
C ASP A 60 -30.70 -0.04 -48.39
N THR A 61 -29.75 -0.87 -48.88
CA THR A 61 -29.25 -0.78 -50.28
C THR A 61 -29.59 -1.96 -51.18
N SER A 62 -30.14 -3.07 -50.67
CA SER A 62 -30.44 -4.25 -51.51
C SER A 62 -31.43 -3.96 -52.63
N GLN A 63 -32.46 -3.15 -52.36
CA GLN A 63 -33.43 -2.73 -53.38
C GLN A 63 -32.78 -1.87 -54.45
N ASP A 64 -31.81 -1.02 -54.09
CA ASP A 64 -31.16 -0.12 -55.03
C ASP A 64 -30.12 -0.84 -55.89
N ILE A 65 -29.45 -1.86 -55.36
CA ILE A 65 -28.61 -2.78 -56.14
C ILE A 65 -29.47 -3.54 -57.16
N CYS A 66 -30.62 -4.09 -56.75
CA CYS A 66 -31.55 -4.76 -57.68
C CYS A 66 -32.05 -3.80 -58.77
N LYS A 67 -32.36 -2.54 -58.43
CA LYS A 67 -32.77 -1.52 -59.41
C LYS A 67 -31.62 -1.16 -60.37
N LEU A 68 -30.42 -0.93 -59.85
CA LEU A 68 -29.22 -0.61 -60.66
C LEU A 68 -28.92 -1.71 -61.69
N LEU A 69 -29.04 -2.97 -61.30
CA LEU A 69 -28.71 -4.13 -62.13
C LEU A 69 -29.90 -4.70 -62.92
N ASN A 70 -31.06 -4.05 -62.84
CA ASN A 70 -32.33 -4.53 -63.42
C ASN A 70 -32.69 -5.96 -62.99
N ALA A 71 -32.36 -6.34 -61.75
CA ALA A 71 -32.55 -7.69 -61.24
C ALA A 71 -33.83 -7.83 -60.42
N ASP A 72 -34.37 -9.05 -60.36
CA ASP A 72 -35.51 -9.37 -59.50
C ASP A 72 -35.08 -9.49 -58.04
N ARG A 73 -34.00 -10.22 -57.79
CA ARG A 73 -33.54 -10.59 -56.45
C ARG A 73 -32.03 -10.59 -56.36
N LEU A 74 -31.54 -10.43 -55.14
CA LEU A 74 -30.16 -10.69 -54.80
C LEU A 74 -30.05 -11.52 -53.52
N THR A 75 -28.93 -12.22 -53.38
CA THR A 75 -28.52 -12.90 -52.17
C THR A 75 -27.07 -12.56 -51.89
N LEU A 76 -26.79 -12.08 -50.68
CA LEU A 76 -25.43 -11.89 -50.20
C LEU A 76 -25.09 -13.01 -49.23
N TYR A 77 -23.97 -13.67 -49.49
CA TYR A 77 -23.38 -14.64 -48.56
C TYR A 77 -22.13 -14.06 -47.93
N ALA A 78 -22.00 -14.23 -46.61
CA ALA A 78 -20.77 -13.97 -45.88
C ALA A 78 -20.04 -15.28 -45.61
N VAL A 79 -18.71 -15.26 -45.69
CA VAL A 79 -17.89 -16.43 -45.31
C VAL A 79 -17.98 -16.64 -43.79
N ASN A 80 -18.14 -17.89 -43.34
CA ASN A 80 -18.14 -18.23 -41.91
C ASN A 80 -16.73 -18.09 -41.30
N GLU A 81 -16.64 -18.08 -39.96
CA GLU A 81 -15.38 -17.86 -39.25
C GLU A 81 -14.27 -18.86 -39.60
N ASP A 82 -14.62 -20.14 -39.74
CA ASP A 82 -13.72 -21.22 -40.13
C ASP A 82 -13.41 -21.25 -41.64
N ARG A 83 -14.00 -20.35 -42.43
CA ARG A 83 -13.81 -20.21 -43.88
C ARG A 83 -14.06 -21.47 -44.70
N THR A 84 -14.90 -22.36 -44.18
CA THR A 84 -15.29 -23.62 -44.83
C THR A 84 -16.62 -23.51 -45.58
N ALA A 85 -17.43 -22.50 -45.27
CA ALA A 85 -18.78 -22.33 -45.81
C ALA A 85 -19.15 -20.84 -45.99
N ILE A 86 -20.14 -20.59 -46.82
CA ILE A 86 -20.77 -19.29 -46.97
C ILE A 86 -22.19 -19.37 -46.39
N VAL A 87 -22.56 -18.37 -45.59
CA VAL A 87 -23.87 -18.29 -44.93
C VAL A 87 -24.66 -17.15 -45.56
N SER A 88 -25.88 -17.44 -46.02
CA SER A 88 -26.75 -16.43 -46.59
C SER A 88 -27.13 -15.44 -45.50
N LYS A 89 -26.77 -14.17 -45.66
CA LYS A 89 -27.15 -13.12 -44.71
C LYS A 89 -28.45 -12.43 -45.12
N VAL A 90 -28.72 -12.32 -46.42
CA VAL A 90 -29.96 -11.70 -46.93
C VAL A 90 -30.48 -12.42 -48.15
N LYS A 91 -31.80 -12.62 -48.20
CA LYS A 91 -32.56 -13.13 -49.35
C LYS A 91 -33.71 -12.17 -49.62
N THR A 92 -33.67 -11.42 -50.73
CA THR A 92 -34.84 -10.62 -51.12
C THR A 92 -35.96 -11.57 -51.60
N GLY A 93 -37.12 -11.61 -50.92
CA GLY A 93 -38.32 -12.31 -51.39
C GLY A 93 -38.69 -13.67 -50.75
N LEU A 94 -38.13 -14.03 -49.58
CA LEU A 94 -38.53 -15.19 -48.78
C LEU A 94 -38.70 -14.80 -47.30
N ASN A 95 -39.93 -14.85 -46.75
CA ASN A 95 -40.26 -14.51 -45.35
C ASN A 95 -39.82 -15.60 -44.33
N SER A 96 -38.85 -16.44 -44.64
CA SER A 96 -38.38 -17.52 -43.76
C SER A 96 -37.03 -17.17 -43.13
N SER A 97 -37.01 -16.98 -41.81
CA SER A 97 -35.88 -16.56 -40.96
C SER A 97 -34.76 -17.59 -40.75
N ARG A 98 -34.51 -18.50 -41.71
CA ARG A 98 -33.42 -19.48 -41.61
C ARG A 98 -32.29 -19.18 -42.60
N ASP A 99 -31.12 -18.90 -42.04
CA ASP A 99 -29.84 -18.78 -42.75
C ASP A 99 -29.51 -20.08 -43.49
N LEU A 100 -29.18 -19.96 -44.78
CA LEU A 100 -28.72 -21.08 -45.60
C LEU A 100 -27.19 -21.11 -45.58
N LYS A 101 -26.63 -22.16 -44.97
CA LYS A 101 -25.18 -22.43 -44.97
C LYS A 101 -24.83 -23.36 -46.12
N LEU A 102 -23.97 -22.90 -47.03
CA LEU A 102 -23.48 -23.66 -48.18
C LEU A 102 -21.98 -23.89 -48.03
N PRO A 103 -21.47 -25.13 -48.17
CA PRO A 103 -20.02 -25.38 -48.13
C PRO A 103 -19.31 -24.71 -49.31
N ILE A 104 -18.11 -24.17 -49.07
CA ILE A 104 -17.23 -23.65 -50.12
C ILE A 104 -16.69 -24.86 -50.89
N SER A 105 -17.42 -25.22 -51.94
CA SER A 105 -17.23 -26.44 -52.71
C SER A 105 -17.88 -26.28 -54.07
N PRO A 106 -17.51 -27.10 -55.07
CA PRO A 106 -18.08 -26.99 -56.40
C PRO A 106 -19.53 -27.52 -56.51
N GLN A 107 -20.23 -27.80 -55.41
CA GLN A 107 -21.55 -28.43 -55.42
C GLN A 107 -22.72 -27.45 -55.60
N SER A 108 -22.48 -26.14 -55.43
CA SER A 108 -23.49 -25.09 -55.62
C SER A 108 -22.88 -23.89 -56.34
N LEU A 109 -23.68 -23.09 -57.04
CA LEU A 109 -23.20 -21.93 -57.79
C LEU A 109 -22.44 -20.92 -56.91
N ALA A 110 -23.02 -20.54 -55.77
CA ALA A 110 -22.37 -19.62 -54.83
C ALA A 110 -21.13 -20.25 -54.16
N GLY A 111 -21.21 -21.54 -53.79
CA GLY A 111 -20.06 -22.26 -53.22
C GLY A 111 -18.91 -22.44 -54.22
N TYR A 112 -19.23 -22.64 -55.50
CA TYR A 112 -18.23 -22.75 -56.57
C TYR A 112 -17.54 -21.42 -56.83
N VAL A 113 -18.28 -20.31 -56.85
CA VAL A 113 -17.67 -18.97 -56.99
C VAL A 113 -16.80 -18.63 -55.79
N ALA A 114 -17.20 -19.02 -54.57
CA ALA A 114 -16.34 -18.91 -53.39
C ALA A 114 -15.06 -19.76 -53.52
N PHE A 115 -15.19 -20.99 -54.02
CA PHE A 115 -14.09 -21.94 -54.16
C PHE A 115 -13.09 -21.55 -55.27
N SER A 116 -13.61 -21.23 -56.46
CA SER A 116 -12.82 -20.87 -57.64
C SER A 116 -12.35 -19.42 -57.66
N LYS A 117 -13.02 -18.54 -56.89
CA LYS A 117 -12.84 -17.08 -56.91
C LYS A 117 -13.04 -16.45 -58.30
N GLN A 118 -13.80 -17.13 -59.17
CA GLN A 118 -14.14 -16.65 -60.51
C GLN A 118 -15.62 -16.31 -60.59
N GLN A 119 -15.94 -15.19 -61.25
CA GLN A 119 -17.33 -14.80 -61.48
C GLN A 119 -18.01 -15.70 -62.52
N LEU A 120 -19.32 -15.92 -62.37
CA LEU A 120 -20.16 -16.66 -63.30
C LEU A 120 -21.36 -15.82 -63.75
N ASN A 121 -21.64 -15.80 -65.05
CA ASN A 121 -22.85 -15.18 -65.61
C ASN A 121 -23.57 -16.23 -66.47
N LEU A 122 -24.67 -16.76 -65.94
CA LEU A 122 -25.42 -17.86 -66.53
C LEU A 122 -26.71 -17.36 -67.18
N ALA A 123 -26.94 -17.81 -68.42
CA ALA A 123 -28.15 -17.52 -69.17
C ALA A 123 -29.37 -18.32 -68.68
N ASP A 124 -29.17 -19.58 -68.29
CA ASP A 124 -30.18 -20.41 -67.63
C ASP A 124 -29.50 -21.38 -66.66
N VAL A 125 -29.82 -21.28 -65.37
CA VAL A 125 -29.26 -22.19 -64.34
C VAL A 125 -29.88 -23.59 -64.36
N TYR A 126 -30.86 -23.87 -65.22
CA TYR A 126 -31.39 -25.23 -65.41
C TYR A 126 -30.70 -26.01 -66.54
N ASP A 127 -29.82 -25.36 -67.29
CA ASP A 127 -28.98 -26.00 -68.29
C ASP A 127 -27.84 -26.77 -67.63
N ASP A 128 -28.12 -28.04 -67.30
CA ASP A 128 -27.18 -28.93 -66.61
C ASP A 128 -25.92 -29.22 -67.45
N ASP A 129 -25.99 -29.11 -68.78
CA ASP A 129 -24.83 -29.32 -69.66
C ASP A 129 -23.87 -28.14 -69.58
N THR A 130 -24.40 -26.91 -69.59
CA THR A 130 -23.62 -25.69 -69.36
C THR A 130 -22.98 -25.69 -67.96
N LEU A 131 -23.71 -26.15 -66.92
CA LEU A 131 -23.15 -26.25 -65.57
C LEU A 131 -22.02 -27.28 -65.47
N LYS A 132 -22.17 -28.45 -66.09
CA LYS A 132 -21.14 -29.51 -66.09
C LYS A 132 -19.89 -29.11 -66.88
N GLN A 133 -20.03 -28.27 -67.91
CA GLN A 133 -18.89 -27.68 -68.63
C GLN A 133 -18.06 -26.75 -67.75
N ILE A 134 -18.69 -26.04 -66.81
CA ILE A 134 -18.00 -25.20 -65.83
C ILE A 134 -17.29 -26.08 -64.78
N HIS A 135 -18.01 -27.03 -64.18
CA HIS A 135 -17.41 -28.02 -63.29
C HIS A 135 -18.28 -29.30 -63.17
N PRO A 136 -17.72 -30.52 -63.22
CA PRO A 136 -18.49 -31.77 -63.25
C PRO A 136 -19.46 -31.98 -62.08
N SER A 137 -19.12 -31.45 -60.90
CA SER A 137 -19.93 -31.54 -59.67
C SER A 137 -20.90 -30.38 -59.46
N LEU A 138 -20.95 -29.40 -60.37
CA LEU A 138 -21.78 -28.21 -60.22
C LEU A 138 -23.23 -28.52 -60.54
N ASN A 139 -24.13 -28.15 -59.63
CA ASN A 139 -25.55 -28.36 -59.79
C ASN A 139 -26.35 -27.19 -59.21
N PHE A 140 -27.50 -26.90 -59.83
CA PHE A 140 -28.48 -25.96 -59.29
C PHE A 140 -29.59 -26.71 -58.55
N LEU A 141 -29.91 -26.29 -57.33
CA LEU A 141 -30.94 -26.92 -56.49
C LEU A 141 -32.36 -26.50 -56.95
N LYS A 142 -32.85 -27.17 -58.00
CA LYS A 142 -34.19 -26.96 -58.61
C LYS A 142 -35.35 -27.08 -57.60
N GLU A 143 -35.15 -27.82 -56.51
CA GLU A 143 -36.16 -27.98 -55.44
C GLU A 143 -36.44 -26.68 -54.66
N VAL A 144 -35.50 -25.74 -54.62
CA VAL A 144 -35.69 -24.45 -53.94
C VAL A 144 -36.67 -23.56 -54.73
N ASP A 145 -36.54 -23.56 -56.06
CA ASP A 145 -37.48 -22.89 -56.97
C ASP A 145 -38.88 -23.51 -56.85
N LYS A 146 -38.99 -24.85 -56.87
CA LYS A 146 -40.28 -25.55 -56.73
C LYS A 146 -41.01 -25.21 -55.42
N ARG A 147 -40.28 -25.12 -54.30
CA ARG A 147 -40.87 -24.80 -52.99
C ARG A 147 -41.28 -23.34 -52.86
N SER A 148 -40.53 -22.43 -53.51
CA SER A 148 -40.81 -20.99 -53.44
C SER A 148 -41.80 -20.50 -54.49
N GLY A 149 -42.11 -21.31 -55.51
CA GLY A 149 -42.93 -20.92 -56.65
C GLY A 149 -42.24 -19.88 -57.57
N TYR A 150 -40.96 -19.60 -57.34
CA TYR A 150 -40.16 -18.63 -58.07
C TYR A 150 -39.20 -19.35 -59.01
N ARG A 151 -39.19 -18.98 -60.30
CA ARG A 151 -38.32 -19.59 -61.32
C ARG A 151 -37.05 -18.77 -61.48
N THR A 152 -35.91 -19.36 -61.12
CA THR A 152 -34.58 -18.78 -61.30
C THR A 152 -33.99 -19.18 -62.65
N ARG A 153 -33.83 -18.23 -63.57
CA ARG A 153 -33.33 -18.44 -64.92
C ARG A 153 -31.93 -17.85 -65.08
N GLN A 154 -31.78 -16.53 -65.19
CA GLN A 154 -30.48 -15.89 -65.31
C GLN A 154 -29.83 -15.69 -63.94
N MET A 155 -28.52 -15.90 -63.83
CA MET A 155 -27.81 -15.73 -62.57
C MET A 155 -26.39 -15.20 -62.76
N LEU A 156 -26.10 -14.06 -62.14
CA LEU A 156 -24.77 -13.48 -62.06
C LEU A 156 -24.23 -13.65 -60.63
N VAL A 157 -23.12 -14.35 -60.47
CA VAL A 157 -22.52 -14.65 -59.18
C VAL A 157 -21.08 -14.17 -59.18
N ALA A 158 -20.72 -13.31 -58.23
CA ALA A 158 -19.41 -12.71 -58.13
C ALA A 158 -18.81 -12.86 -56.71
N PRO A 159 -17.50 -13.15 -56.61
CA PRO A 159 -16.83 -13.23 -55.32
C PRO A 159 -16.50 -11.84 -54.79
N ILE A 160 -16.64 -11.64 -53.48
CA ILE A 160 -16.26 -10.43 -52.78
C ILE A 160 -14.84 -10.64 -52.25
N LEU A 161 -13.87 -10.10 -52.98
CA LEU A 161 -12.45 -10.31 -52.74
C LEU A 161 -11.76 -9.02 -52.30
N ASP A 162 -10.87 -9.15 -51.31
CA ASP A 162 -9.88 -8.14 -50.96
C ASP A 162 -8.48 -8.74 -51.12
N GLY A 163 -7.80 -8.38 -52.22
CA GLY A 163 -6.64 -9.15 -52.68
C GLY A 163 -7.03 -10.62 -52.93
N ASP A 164 -6.37 -11.55 -52.24
CA ASP A 164 -6.67 -12.99 -52.31
C ASP A 164 -7.68 -13.46 -51.25
N VAL A 165 -8.14 -12.59 -50.35
CA VAL A 165 -9.04 -12.96 -49.25
C VAL A 165 -10.49 -12.90 -49.69
N LEU A 166 -11.21 -14.02 -49.54
CA LEU A 166 -12.65 -14.08 -49.79
C LEU A 166 -13.43 -13.63 -48.54
N HIS A 167 -14.25 -12.61 -48.69
CA HIS A 167 -15.13 -12.10 -47.64
C HIS A 167 -16.59 -12.56 -47.81
N GLY A 168 -17.00 -12.87 -49.04
CA GLY A 168 -18.37 -13.27 -49.34
C GLY A 168 -18.61 -13.54 -50.80
N VAL A 169 -19.86 -13.79 -51.17
CA VAL A 169 -20.32 -13.98 -52.54
C VAL A 169 -21.61 -13.20 -52.74
N LEU A 170 -21.67 -12.42 -53.82
CA LEU A 170 -22.88 -11.71 -54.25
C LEU A 170 -23.53 -12.48 -55.41
N GLN A 171 -24.78 -12.86 -55.23
CA GLN A 171 -25.59 -13.58 -56.21
C GLN A 171 -26.76 -12.69 -56.64
N ILE A 172 -26.82 -12.37 -57.92
CA ILE A 172 -27.89 -11.58 -58.56
C ILE A 172 -28.73 -12.51 -59.43
N ILE A 173 -30.04 -12.41 -59.29
CA ILE A 173 -30.98 -13.41 -59.81
C ILE A 173 -32.02 -12.72 -60.70
N ASN A 174 -32.20 -13.29 -61.89
CA ASN A 174 -33.11 -12.90 -62.97
C ASN A 174 -33.00 -11.44 -63.38
N ASN A 175 -32.57 -11.21 -64.61
CA ASN A 175 -32.67 -9.91 -65.22
C ASN A 175 -34.14 -9.69 -65.66
N LYS A 176 -34.74 -8.55 -65.32
CA LYS A 176 -36.13 -8.21 -65.67
C LYS A 176 -36.36 -8.10 -67.18
N SER A 177 -35.29 -7.96 -67.97
CA SER A 177 -35.34 -8.01 -69.43
C SER A 177 -35.31 -9.44 -70.00
N ASP A 178 -35.29 -10.48 -69.16
CA ASP A 178 -35.22 -11.91 -69.52
C ASP A 178 -34.02 -12.27 -70.42
N GLN A 179 -32.93 -11.52 -70.30
CA GLN A 179 -31.66 -11.73 -70.99
C GLN A 179 -30.50 -11.88 -69.98
N PRO A 180 -29.39 -12.55 -70.32
CA PRO A 180 -28.20 -12.57 -69.46
C PRO A 180 -27.73 -11.16 -69.09
N PHE A 181 -27.04 -11.02 -67.96
CA PHE A 181 -26.51 -9.71 -67.55
C PHE A 181 -25.45 -9.23 -68.55
N GLY A 182 -25.54 -7.98 -69.00
CA GLY A 182 -24.64 -7.42 -69.99
C GLY A 182 -23.26 -7.11 -69.42
N ALA A 183 -22.31 -6.72 -70.28
CA ALA A 183 -20.94 -6.40 -69.88
C ALA A 183 -20.89 -5.29 -68.83
N LEU A 184 -21.75 -4.27 -68.96
CA LEU A 184 -21.83 -3.14 -68.04
C LEU A 184 -22.35 -3.58 -66.65
N GLU A 185 -23.35 -4.45 -66.59
CA GLU A 185 -23.84 -5.00 -65.32
C GLU A 185 -22.81 -5.92 -64.66
N VAL A 186 -22.08 -6.73 -65.44
CA VAL A 186 -20.99 -7.59 -64.94
C VAL A 186 -19.85 -6.74 -64.37
N GLU A 187 -19.44 -5.68 -65.06
CA GLU A 187 -18.42 -4.74 -64.58
C GLU A 187 -18.89 -3.98 -63.32
N GLY A 188 -20.16 -3.52 -63.33
CA GLY A 188 -20.77 -2.87 -62.18
C GLY A 188 -20.82 -3.77 -60.94
N VAL A 189 -21.16 -5.06 -61.09
CA VAL A 189 -21.11 -6.04 -60.00
C VAL A 189 -19.69 -6.25 -59.49
N ALA A 190 -18.69 -6.32 -60.37
CA ALA A 190 -17.30 -6.44 -59.95
C ALA A 190 -16.85 -5.21 -59.15
N GLN A 191 -17.27 -4.01 -59.54
CA GLN A 191 -16.97 -2.78 -58.79
C GLN A 191 -17.71 -2.74 -57.44
N LEU A 192 -19.00 -3.13 -57.40
CA LEU A 192 -19.75 -3.27 -56.15
C LEU A 192 -19.07 -4.27 -55.19
N CYS A 193 -18.59 -5.40 -55.70
CA CYS A 193 -17.89 -6.39 -54.88
C CYS A 193 -16.59 -5.84 -54.28
N LYS A 194 -15.84 -4.99 -55.00
CA LYS A 194 -14.66 -4.30 -54.45
C LYS A 194 -15.03 -3.31 -53.34
N THR A 195 -16.10 -2.55 -53.54
CA THR A 195 -16.63 -1.64 -52.51
C THR A 195 -17.06 -2.42 -51.27
N LEU A 196 -17.85 -3.49 -51.46
CA LEU A 196 -18.30 -4.35 -50.38
C LEU A 196 -17.12 -4.99 -49.64
N ALA A 197 -16.09 -5.46 -50.35
CA ALA A 197 -14.87 -5.99 -49.72
C ALA A 197 -14.17 -4.94 -48.85
N THR A 198 -14.08 -3.70 -49.31
CA THR A 198 -13.49 -2.59 -48.55
C THR A 198 -14.31 -2.23 -47.32
N ALA A 199 -15.64 -2.13 -47.47
CA ALA A 199 -16.55 -1.87 -46.37
C ALA A 199 -16.54 -2.99 -45.33
N ILE A 200 -16.52 -4.26 -45.77
CA ILE A 200 -16.38 -5.43 -44.90
C ILE A 200 -15.05 -5.40 -44.18
N ARG A 201 -13.93 -5.16 -44.86
CA ARG A 201 -12.61 -5.07 -44.22
C ARG A 201 -12.52 -3.97 -43.18
N GLN A 202 -12.94 -2.73 -43.51
CA GLN A 202 -12.89 -1.61 -42.56
C GLN A 202 -13.75 -1.89 -41.33
N ARG A 203 -14.88 -2.59 -41.51
CA ARG A 203 -15.78 -2.96 -40.40
C ARG A 203 -15.33 -4.22 -39.68
N MET A 204 -14.66 -5.16 -40.33
CA MET A 204 -13.94 -6.27 -39.70
C MET A 204 -12.67 -5.81 -38.99
N GLN A 205 -12.07 -4.68 -39.38
CA GLN A 205 -10.98 -4.02 -38.64
C GLN A 205 -11.53 -3.23 -37.47
N LYS A 206 -12.61 -2.45 -37.63
CA LYS A 206 -13.33 -1.84 -36.49
C LYS A 206 -13.94 -2.88 -35.56
N ALA A 207 -14.37 -4.04 -36.08
CA ALA A 207 -14.77 -5.21 -35.31
C ALA A 207 -13.58 -6.13 -35.00
N SER A 208 -12.36 -5.92 -35.45
CA SER A 208 -11.18 -6.56 -34.85
C SER A 208 -10.57 -5.67 -33.78
N ASP A 209 -10.92 -4.38 -33.80
CA ASP A 209 -10.63 -3.41 -32.77
C ASP A 209 -11.74 -3.40 -31.70
N ALA A 210 -12.99 -3.73 -32.06
CA ALA A 210 -14.14 -3.91 -31.15
C ALA A 210 -14.45 -5.39 -30.81
N ALA A 211 -14.23 -6.34 -31.72
CA ALA A 211 -14.21 -7.79 -31.50
C ALA A 211 -12.77 -8.37 -31.54
N ARG A 212 -11.79 -7.54 -31.15
CA ARG A 212 -10.93 -7.96 -30.03
C ARG A 212 -11.77 -7.94 -28.75
N HIS A 213 -12.83 -8.75 -28.69
CA HIS A 213 -12.93 -9.63 -27.55
C HIS A 213 -11.71 -10.54 -27.69
N LYS A 214 -10.57 -10.05 -27.19
CA LYS A 214 -9.46 -10.94 -26.85
C LYS A 214 -10.14 -12.08 -26.10
N ALA A 215 -9.94 -13.33 -26.51
CA ALA A 215 -10.32 -14.46 -25.68
C ALA A 215 -9.95 -14.09 -24.25
N THR A 216 -10.95 -13.87 -23.40
CA THR A 216 -10.68 -13.40 -22.05
C THR A 216 -10.43 -14.64 -21.22
N LYS A 217 -9.64 -14.48 -20.16
CA LYS A 217 -9.42 -15.56 -19.20
C LYS A 217 -10.73 -16.03 -18.51
N PHE A 218 -11.86 -15.37 -18.76
CA PHE A 218 -13.19 -15.67 -18.23
C PHE A 218 -14.14 -16.33 -19.23
N ASP A 219 -13.79 -16.47 -20.51
CA ASP A 219 -14.68 -17.07 -21.51
C ASP A 219 -14.97 -18.55 -21.20
N GLY A 220 -14.07 -19.22 -20.46
CA GLY A 220 -14.29 -20.56 -19.94
C GLY A 220 -15.47 -20.64 -18.97
N LEU A 221 -15.80 -19.56 -18.27
CA LEU A 221 -16.99 -19.50 -17.40
C LEU A 221 -18.30 -19.55 -18.20
N VAL A 222 -18.32 -18.98 -19.40
CA VAL A 222 -19.46 -19.04 -20.31
C VAL A 222 -19.60 -20.44 -20.89
N ALA A 223 -18.47 -21.01 -21.34
CA ALA A 223 -18.43 -22.38 -21.87
C ALA A 223 -18.89 -23.43 -20.83
N ASP A 224 -18.57 -23.22 -19.56
CA ASP A 224 -18.92 -24.10 -18.45
C ASP A 224 -20.32 -23.78 -17.86
N GLY A 225 -21.04 -22.79 -18.42
CA GLY A 225 -22.40 -22.41 -18.03
C GLY A 225 -22.51 -21.74 -16.65
N VAL A 226 -21.41 -21.21 -16.11
CA VAL A 226 -21.36 -20.53 -14.82
C VAL A 226 -21.94 -19.12 -14.91
N VAL A 227 -21.72 -18.45 -16.03
CA VAL A 227 -22.32 -17.15 -16.39
C VAL A 227 -22.76 -17.17 -17.84
N SER A 228 -23.81 -16.44 -18.19
CA SER A 228 -24.19 -16.20 -19.57
C SER A 228 -23.26 -15.18 -20.24
N GLU A 229 -23.23 -15.19 -21.58
CA GLU A 229 -22.46 -14.22 -22.36
C GLU A 229 -22.88 -12.77 -22.04
N ALA A 230 -24.19 -12.53 -21.89
CA ALA A 230 -24.73 -11.23 -21.48
C ALA A 230 -24.30 -10.80 -20.07
N GLU A 231 -24.23 -11.74 -19.12
CA GLU A 231 -23.75 -11.46 -17.75
C GLU A 231 -22.25 -11.16 -17.72
N LEU A 232 -21.45 -11.87 -18.52
CA LEU A 232 -20.02 -11.59 -18.64
C LEU A 232 -19.78 -10.21 -19.28
N GLU A 233 -20.52 -9.85 -20.32
CA GLU A 233 -20.46 -8.51 -20.92
C GLU A 233 -20.84 -7.42 -19.91
N GLN A 234 -21.94 -7.61 -19.18
CA GLN A 234 -22.35 -6.68 -18.14
C GLN A 234 -21.27 -6.55 -17.05
N CYS A 235 -20.67 -7.66 -16.63
CA CYS A 235 -19.59 -7.68 -15.66
C CYS A 235 -18.36 -6.89 -16.14
N LEU A 236 -18.01 -6.99 -17.43
CA LEU A 236 -16.90 -6.25 -18.02
C LEU A 236 -17.18 -4.74 -18.08
N VAL A 237 -18.44 -4.34 -18.34
CA VAL A 237 -18.88 -2.93 -18.31
C VAL A 237 -18.83 -2.37 -16.89
N ASP A 238 -19.36 -3.11 -15.93
CA ASP A 238 -19.40 -2.72 -14.51
C ASP A 238 -17.98 -2.59 -13.92
N ALA A 239 -17.09 -3.53 -14.23
CA ALA A 239 -15.70 -3.47 -13.80
C ALA A 239 -14.99 -2.20 -14.31
N ARG A 240 -15.28 -1.78 -15.55
CA ARG A 240 -14.72 -0.54 -16.12
C ARG A 240 -15.32 0.72 -15.51
N SER A 241 -16.63 0.73 -15.24
CA SER A 241 -17.31 1.92 -14.69
C SER A 241 -16.95 2.15 -13.22
N GLU A 242 -16.77 1.07 -12.44
CA GLU A 242 -16.42 1.13 -11.01
C GLU A 242 -14.91 1.14 -10.75
N GLY A 243 -14.07 0.88 -11.78
CA GLY A 243 -12.62 0.81 -11.63
C GLY A 243 -12.13 -0.41 -10.85
N LEU A 244 -12.91 -1.49 -10.83
CA LEU A 244 -12.63 -2.73 -10.09
C LEU A 244 -12.13 -3.85 -11.04
N ALA A 245 -11.50 -4.88 -10.47
CA ALA A 245 -11.12 -6.05 -11.25
C ALA A 245 -12.35 -6.89 -11.63
N VAL A 246 -12.36 -7.48 -12.83
CA VAL A 246 -13.48 -8.32 -13.33
C VAL A 246 -13.78 -9.48 -12.38
N GLU A 247 -12.75 -10.09 -11.79
CA GLU A 247 -12.91 -11.15 -10.77
C GLU A 247 -13.72 -10.68 -9.55
N GLN A 248 -13.51 -9.45 -9.07
CA GLN A 248 -14.22 -8.90 -7.92
C GLN A 248 -15.70 -8.64 -8.23
N VAL A 249 -16.02 -8.20 -9.45
CA VAL A 249 -17.40 -7.98 -9.90
C VAL A 249 -18.13 -9.33 -10.09
N LEU A 250 -17.45 -10.33 -10.66
CA LEU A 250 -18.00 -11.70 -10.78
C LEU A 250 -18.36 -12.30 -9.41
N ILE A 251 -17.51 -12.10 -8.40
CA ILE A 251 -17.74 -12.61 -7.04
C ILE A 251 -18.84 -11.80 -6.32
N SER A 252 -18.78 -10.46 -6.36
CA SER A 252 -19.67 -9.60 -5.58
C SER A 252 -21.10 -9.54 -6.14
N LYS A 253 -21.24 -9.29 -7.44
CA LYS A 253 -22.54 -9.11 -8.12
C LYS A 253 -23.13 -10.41 -8.64
N PHE A 254 -22.32 -11.25 -9.29
CA PHE A 254 -22.80 -12.50 -9.91
C PHE A 254 -22.60 -13.74 -9.02
N LYS A 255 -22.08 -13.58 -7.80
CA LYS A 255 -21.93 -14.64 -6.78
C LYS A 255 -21.13 -15.87 -7.26
N VAL A 256 -20.24 -15.68 -8.24
CA VAL A 256 -19.34 -16.73 -8.72
C VAL A 256 -18.30 -17.01 -7.65
N LYS A 257 -18.09 -18.27 -7.27
CA LYS A 257 -17.08 -18.66 -6.28
C LYS A 257 -15.67 -18.64 -6.93
N PRO A 258 -14.60 -18.28 -6.21
CA PRO A 258 -13.23 -18.32 -6.75
C PRO A 258 -12.86 -19.67 -7.38
N ALA A 259 -13.26 -20.77 -6.73
CA ALA A 259 -13.06 -22.14 -7.23
C ALA A 259 -13.72 -22.43 -8.60
N GLN A 260 -14.73 -21.65 -9.00
CA GLN A 260 -15.37 -21.76 -10.32
C GLN A 260 -14.59 -20.97 -11.39
N ILE A 261 -13.83 -19.94 -10.99
CA ILE A 261 -13.00 -19.11 -11.88
C ILE A 261 -11.70 -19.84 -12.23
N GLY A 262 -11.11 -20.56 -11.27
CA GLY A 262 -9.85 -21.28 -11.42
C GLY A 262 -9.72 -22.15 -12.69
N PRO A 263 -10.69 -23.04 -12.99
CA PRO A 263 -10.66 -23.87 -14.20
C PRO A 263 -10.65 -23.07 -15.51
N SER A 264 -11.36 -21.94 -15.57
CA SER A 264 -11.35 -21.04 -16.73
C SER A 264 -9.96 -20.45 -16.95
N LEU A 265 -9.32 -19.98 -15.87
CA LEU A 265 -7.95 -19.46 -15.90
C LEU A 265 -6.94 -20.53 -16.34
N ALA A 266 -7.06 -21.75 -15.81
CA ALA A 266 -6.17 -22.85 -16.16
C ALA A 266 -6.24 -23.22 -17.65
N ARG A 267 -7.45 -23.25 -18.22
CA ARG A 267 -7.68 -23.50 -19.64
C ARG A 267 -7.09 -22.39 -20.51
N PHE A 268 -7.24 -21.14 -20.07
CA PHE A 268 -6.74 -19.96 -20.80
C PHE A 268 -5.20 -19.92 -20.85
N PHE A 269 -4.53 -20.08 -19.71
CA PHE A 269 -3.06 -19.98 -19.62
C PHE A 269 -2.32 -21.30 -19.91
N GLY A 270 -3.03 -22.41 -20.07
CA GLY A 270 -2.44 -23.73 -20.30
C GLY A 270 -1.57 -24.23 -19.14
N VAL A 271 -1.88 -23.82 -17.91
CA VAL A 271 -1.22 -24.29 -16.68
C VAL A 271 -2.25 -24.76 -15.66
N PRO A 272 -1.90 -25.67 -14.73
CA PRO A 272 -2.85 -26.13 -13.73
C PRO A 272 -3.29 -25.00 -12.78
N TYR A 273 -4.53 -25.08 -12.30
CA TYR A 273 -5.06 -24.20 -11.27
C TYR A 273 -4.58 -24.65 -9.88
N GLU A 274 -4.17 -23.69 -9.05
CA GLU A 274 -3.76 -23.91 -7.66
C GLU A 274 -4.70 -23.14 -6.72
N PRO A 275 -5.57 -23.82 -5.97
CA PRO A 275 -6.49 -23.16 -5.04
C PRO A 275 -5.77 -22.69 -3.76
N PHE A 276 -6.46 -21.85 -3.00
CA PHE A 276 -6.06 -21.53 -1.64
C PHE A 276 -6.02 -22.79 -0.75
N ASN A 277 -5.01 -22.91 0.11
CA ASN A 277 -4.83 -24.02 1.04
C ASN A 277 -4.39 -23.51 2.42
N ALA A 278 -5.30 -23.57 3.38
CA ALA A 278 -5.10 -23.13 4.75
C ALA A 278 -4.00 -23.90 5.52
N GLY A 279 -3.57 -25.06 5.03
CA GLY A 279 -2.48 -25.84 5.63
C GLY A 279 -1.07 -25.41 5.21
N ARG A 280 -0.92 -24.46 4.28
CA ARG A 280 0.42 -23.99 3.85
C ARG A 280 1.14 -23.23 4.95
N ILE A 281 2.42 -23.54 5.15
CA ILE A 281 3.27 -22.90 6.17
C ILE A 281 4.42 -22.16 5.46
N ARG A 282 4.77 -20.99 5.99
CA ARG A 282 5.90 -20.21 5.50
C ARG A 282 7.20 -20.97 5.66
N SER A 283 7.82 -21.33 4.53
CA SER A 283 9.21 -21.82 4.47
C SER A 283 10.21 -20.66 4.43
N GLU A 284 11.15 -20.61 5.36
CA GLU A 284 12.21 -19.59 5.39
C GLU A 284 13.13 -19.67 4.15
N ALA A 285 13.36 -20.88 3.63
CA ALA A 285 14.22 -21.10 2.46
C ALA A 285 13.64 -20.50 1.17
N LEU A 286 12.31 -20.52 1.01
CA LEU A 286 11.62 -20.01 -0.18
C LEU A 286 11.17 -18.56 -0.01
N HIS A 287 10.67 -18.20 1.17
CA HIS A 287 10.01 -16.90 1.42
C HIS A 287 10.91 -15.87 2.13
N GLY A 288 11.93 -16.31 2.86
CA GLY A 288 12.86 -15.45 3.59
C GLY A 288 13.49 -14.33 2.74
N PRO A 289 14.00 -14.60 1.52
CA PRO A 289 14.63 -13.56 0.69
C PRO A 289 13.64 -12.60 0.01
N LEU A 290 12.33 -12.91 0.00
CA LEU A 290 11.32 -12.16 -0.72
C LEU A 290 10.53 -11.24 0.23
N LYS A 291 10.36 -9.96 -0.16
CA LYS A 291 9.51 -9.02 0.57
C LYS A 291 8.05 -9.15 0.11
N ARG A 292 7.10 -8.87 1.01
CA ARG A 292 5.66 -8.95 0.70
C ARG A 292 5.29 -8.01 -0.45
N GLU A 293 5.73 -6.75 -0.37
CA GLU A 293 5.38 -5.72 -1.35
C GLU A 293 5.89 -6.10 -2.75
N PHE A 294 7.07 -6.72 -2.82
CA PHE A 294 7.64 -7.21 -4.06
C PHE A 294 6.82 -8.36 -4.65
N ILE A 295 6.39 -9.33 -3.85
CA ILE A 295 5.53 -10.44 -4.31
C ILE A 295 4.17 -9.91 -4.79
N GLU A 296 3.60 -8.95 -4.07
CA GLU A 296 2.32 -8.33 -4.37
C GLU A 296 2.38 -7.53 -5.69
N GLU A 297 3.45 -6.75 -5.90
CA GLU A 297 3.70 -6.01 -7.14
C GLU A 297 3.98 -6.94 -8.33
N GLN A 298 4.73 -8.03 -8.10
CA GLN A 298 5.10 -8.95 -9.18
C GLN A 298 4.06 -10.04 -9.46
N GLY A 299 3.09 -10.26 -8.57
CA GLY A 299 1.95 -11.18 -8.79
C GLY A 299 2.30 -12.67 -8.79
N TRP A 300 3.36 -13.10 -8.08
CA TRP A 300 3.76 -14.51 -7.98
C TRP A 300 4.42 -14.85 -6.64
N ILE A 301 4.24 -16.09 -6.17
CA ILE A 301 4.79 -16.59 -4.91
C ILE A 301 5.27 -18.05 -5.07
N PRO A 302 6.47 -18.43 -4.57
CA PRO A 302 6.91 -19.82 -4.56
C PRO A 302 6.17 -20.58 -3.45
N LEU A 303 5.71 -21.80 -3.72
CA LEU A 303 4.98 -22.61 -2.73
C LEU A 303 5.86 -23.70 -2.12
N GLU A 304 6.29 -24.65 -2.95
CA GLU A 304 7.04 -25.83 -2.53
C GLU A 304 7.86 -26.43 -3.69
N GLU A 305 8.85 -27.24 -3.37
CA GLU A 305 9.57 -28.03 -4.37
C GLU A 305 8.85 -29.36 -4.61
N SER A 306 8.45 -29.60 -5.86
CA SER A 306 7.83 -30.84 -6.32
C SER A 306 8.79 -31.60 -7.24
N PRO A 307 8.53 -32.88 -7.59
CA PRO A 307 9.30 -33.60 -8.61
C PRO A 307 9.35 -32.89 -9.98
N ASP A 308 8.36 -32.04 -10.27
CA ASP A 308 8.26 -31.25 -11.49
C ASP A 308 9.04 -29.92 -11.43
N GLY A 309 9.62 -29.58 -10.27
CA GLY A 309 10.36 -28.34 -10.00
C GLY A 309 9.73 -27.50 -8.89
N LEU A 310 10.26 -26.28 -8.71
CA LEU A 310 9.70 -25.32 -7.75
C LEU A 310 8.33 -24.83 -8.25
N VAL A 311 7.29 -25.08 -7.46
CA VAL A 311 5.92 -24.69 -7.76
C VAL A 311 5.76 -23.19 -7.52
N ILE A 312 5.36 -22.47 -8.56
CA ILE A 312 5.13 -21.02 -8.52
C ILE A 312 3.65 -20.75 -8.74
N MET A 313 3.00 -20.19 -7.73
CA MET A 313 1.62 -19.73 -7.80
C MET A 313 1.58 -18.28 -8.28
N CYS A 314 0.81 -17.98 -9.31
CA CYS A 314 0.77 -16.65 -9.92
C CYS A 314 -0.61 -16.29 -10.47
N VAL A 315 -0.93 -15.00 -10.51
CA VAL A 315 -2.17 -14.48 -11.10
C VAL A 315 -2.12 -14.40 -12.62
N ASP A 316 -0.91 -14.26 -13.19
CA ASP A 316 -0.64 -14.26 -14.63
C ASP A 316 0.68 -15.00 -14.93
N PRO A 317 0.63 -16.29 -15.29
CA PRO A 317 1.81 -17.10 -15.59
C PRO A 317 2.64 -16.59 -16.78
N GLU A 318 2.02 -15.94 -17.78
CA GLU A 318 2.74 -15.45 -18.97
C GLU A 318 3.57 -14.21 -18.62
N ALA A 319 2.99 -13.28 -17.85
CA ALA A 319 3.69 -12.10 -17.37
C ALA A 319 4.93 -12.49 -16.52
N VAL A 320 4.76 -13.44 -15.61
CA VAL A 320 5.83 -13.90 -14.72
C VAL A 320 6.95 -14.59 -15.51
N ARG A 321 6.61 -15.44 -16.49
CA ARG A 321 7.59 -16.06 -17.40
C ARG A 321 8.33 -15.04 -18.25
N GLY A 322 7.61 -14.05 -18.79
CA GLY A 322 8.16 -12.98 -19.63
C GLY A 322 9.14 -12.07 -18.89
N ALA A 323 8.84 -11.75 -17.63
CA ALA A 323 9.68 -10.91 -16.79
C ALA A 323 11.01 -11.57 -16.39
N ARG A 324 11.10 -12.91 -16.46
CA ARG A 324 12.28 -13.71 -16.07
C ARG A 324 12.80 -13.41 -14.65
N VAL A 325 11.92 -12.96 -13.75
CA VAL A 325 12.27 -12.60 -12.37
C VAL A 325 12.50 -13.83 -11.50
N VAL A 326 11.67 -14.88 -11.64
CA VAL A 326 11.76 -16.10 -10.82
C VAL A 326 13.13 -16.79 -10.93
N PRO A 327 13.70 -17.01 -12.13
CA PRO A 327 15.04 -17.61 -12.25
C PRO A 327 16.17 -16.72 -11.69
N GLN A 328 15.98 -15.39 -11.62
CA GLN A 328 16.97 -14.48 -11.03
C GLN A 328 16.96 -14.55 -9.50
N VAL A 329 15.77 -14.69 -8.90
CA VAL A 329 15.61 -14.86 -7.45
C VAL A 329 16.12 -16.23 -7.00
N PHE A 330 15.86 -17.29 -7.78
CA PHE A 330 16.23 -18.66 -7.45
C PHE A 330 17.23 -19.26 -8.47
N PRO A 331 18.48 -18.74 -8.54
CA PRO A 331 19.46 -19.16 -9.55
C PRO A 331 19.96 -20.60 -9.38
N ARG A 332 19.71 -21.23 -8.22
CA ARG A 332 20.10 -22.62 -7.91
C ARG A 332 19.07 -23.66 -8.36
N ILE A 333 17.88 -23.21 -8.81
CA ILE A 333 16.77 -24.09 -9.20
C ILE A 333 16.66 -24.09 -10.72
N ALA A 334 16.69 -25.29 -11.33
CA ALA A 334 16.71 -25.44 -12.78
C ALA A 334 15.32 -25.61 -13.42
N LYS A 335 14.30 -25.99 -12.64
CA LYS A 335 12.93 -26.26 -13.12
C LYS A 335 11.90 -25.50 -12.29
N PHE A 336 10.97 -24.84 -12.97
CA PHE A 336 9.88 -24.07 -12.36
C PHE A 336 8.53 -24.55 -12.92
N ALA A 337 7.62 -24.91 -12.03
CA ALA A 337 6.27 -25.36 -12.36
C ALA A 337 5.27 -24.24 -12.04
N TYR A 338 4.87 -23.48 -13.05
CA TYR A 338 3.91 -22.38 -12.89
C TYR A 338 2.47 -22.90 -12.77
N ARG A 339 1.72 -22.36 -11.81
CA ARG A 339 0.31 -22.65 -11.56
C ARG A 339 -0.46 -21.33 -11.48
N VAL A 340 -1.66 -21.30 -12.07
CA VAL A 340 -2.51 -20.10 -12.03
C VAL A 340 -3.46 -20.14 -10.83
N THR A 341 -3.78 -18.99 -10.27
CA THR A 341 -4.76 -18.81 -9.20
C THR A 341 -5.64 -17.60 -9.47
N THR A 342 -6.74 -17.45 -8.73
CA THR A 342 -7.49 -16.19 -8.68
C THR A 342 -6.75 -15.13 -7.85
N LEU A 343 -7.07 -13.84 -8.07
CA LEU A 343 -6.52 -12.73 -7.30
C LEU A 343 -6.86 -12.84 -5.81
N THR A 344 -8.08 -13.26 -5.49
CA THR A 344 -8.55 -13.45 -4.11
C THR A 344 -7.72 -14.51 -3.40
N GLU A 345 -7.59 -15.69 -3.99
CA GLU A 345 -6.81 -16.78 -3.38
C GLU A 345 -5.30 -16.49 -3.33
N PHE A 346 -4.81 -15.67 -4.26
CA PHE A 346 -3.45 -15.13 -4.20
C PHE A 346 -3.25 -14.22 -2.99
N GLN A 347 -4.18 -13.28 -2.77
CA GLN A 347 -4.16 -12.40 -1.60
C GLN A 347 -4.31 -13.18 -0.30
N ASP A 348 -5.17 -14.20 -0.27
CA ASP A 348 -5.34 -15.08 0.89
C ASP A 348 -4.06 -15.87 1.19
N THR A 349 -3.41 -16.42 0.16
CA THR A 349 -2.13 -17.13 0.30
C THR A 349 -1.01 -16.20 0.73
N LEU A 350 -0.96 -14.97 0.19
CA LEU A 350 -0.02 -13.95 0.60
C LEU A 350 -0.25 -13.53 2.06
N ALA A 351 -1.51 -13.34 2.47
CA ALA A 351 -1.88 -13.03 3.84
C ALA A 351 -1.51 -14.16 4.81
N GLN A 352 -1.66 -15.41 4.41
CA GLN A 352 -1.27 -16.57 5.21
C GLN A 352 0.26 -16.68 5.37
N LEU A 353 1.04 -16.46 4.30
CA LEU A 353 2.49 -16.65 4.32
C LEU A 353 3.27 -15.43 4.84
N TYR A 354 2.74 -14.21 4.63
CA TYR A 354 3.39 -12.95 5.00
C TYR A 354 2.63 -12.13 6.07
N GLY A 355 1.45 -12.56 6.49
CA GLY A 355 0.54 -11.79 7.35
C GLY A 355 -0.31 -10.82 6.52
N ALA A 356 -1.59 -10.64 6.85
CA ALA A 356 -2.48 -9.72 6.13
C ALA A 356 -1.95 -8.27 6.14
N GLY A 357 -2.03 -7.58 5.00
CA GLY A 357 -1.94 -6.12 4.98
C GLY A 357 -3.06 -5.57 5.86
N VAL A 358 -2.71 -4.70 6.81
CA VAL A 358 -3.65 -4.20 7.82
C VAL A 358 -4.55 -3.15 7.18
N GLU A 359 -5.55 -3.57 6.42
CA GLU A 359 -6.68 -2.73 6.04
C GLU A 359 -7.90 -3.03 6.94
N GLY A 360 -8.28 -2.03 7.73
CA GLY A 360 -9.69 -1.62 7.85
C GLY A 360 -10.63 -2.29 8.86
N GLY A 361 -10.28 -3.40 9.52
CA GLY A 361 -11.15 -3.92 10.60
C GLY A 361 -11.15 -2.99 11.82
N SER A 362 -12.34 -2.57 12.30
CA SER A 362 -12.43 -1.92 13.61
C SER A 362 -12.09 -2.95 14.69
N ILE A 363 -11.43 -2.53 15.78
CA ILE A 363 -11.03 -3.45 16.85
C ILE A 363 -12.25 -4.13 17.47
N ASP A 364 -13.38 -3.41 17.54
CA ASP A 364 -14.65 -3.95 18.01
C ASP A 364 -15.19 -5.05 17.09
N GLN A 365 -14.96 -4.94 15.78
CA GLN A 365 -15.34 -5.98 14.83
C GLN A 365 -14.43 -7.20 14.96
N LEU A 366 -13.12 -7.02 15.14
CA LEU A 366 -12.19 -8.14 15.43
C LEU A 366 -12.57 -8.86 16.73
N LEU A 367 -12.96 -8.11 17.77
CA LEU A 367 -13.43 -8.72 19.01
C LEU A 367 -14.80 -9.42 18.86
N ALA A 368 -15.70 -8.89 18.03
CA ALA A 368 -17.00 -9.51 17.76
C ALA A 368 -16.87 -10.78 16.91
N ASP A 369 -15.99 -10.79 15.92
CA ASP A 369 -15.66 -11.95 15.09
C ASP A 369 -14.98 -13.04 15.93
N MET A 370 -14.27 -12.65 16.99
CA MET A 370 -13.73 -13.56 18.00
C MET A 370 -14.80 -14.13 18.97
N ASP A 371 -15.91 -13.43 19.21
CA ASP A 371 -16.99 -13.82 20.15
C ASP A 371 -18.11 -14.65 19.46
N GLY A 372 -18.03 -14.87 18.14
CA GLY A 372 -19.08 -15.52 17.33
C GLY A 372 -19.23 -17.05 17.48
N GLY A 373 -18.51 -17.70 18.39
CA GLY A 373 -18.61 -19.14 18.65
C GLY A 373 -19.58 -19.47 19.80
N PRO A 374 -20.51 -20.43 19.65
CA PRO A 374 -21.30 -20.89 20.78
C PRO A 374 -20.39 -21.55 21.82
N ILE A 375 -20.48 -21.11 23.06
CA ILE A 375 -19.89 -21.79 24.22
C ILE A 375 -20.74 -23.04 24.46
N ASP A 376 -20.35 -24.18 23.88
CA ASP A 376 -20.88 -25.48 24.28
C ASP A 376 -19.88 -26.20 25.19
N ASP A 377 -20.28 -26.38 26.44
CA ASP A 377 -19.58 -27.18 27.43
C ASP A 377 -19.77 -28.68 27.06
N GLY A 378 -18.88 -29.25 26.23
CA GLY A 378 -18.81 -30.71 26.13
C GLY A 378 -18.23 -31.31 24.85
N HIS A 379 -17.00 -31.80 24.96
CA HIS A 379 -16.36 -32.86 24.15
C HIS A 379 -16.00 -32.60 22.67
N ASN A 380 -14.68 -32.46 22.48
CA ASN A 380 -13.83 -33.01 21.40
C ASN A 380 -14.37 -32.96 19.96
N ASP A 381 -14.17 -31.82 19.27
CA ASP A 381 -13.70 -31.81 17.88
C ASP A 381 -13.04 -30.45 17.48
N ASP A 382 -11.98 -30.02 18.18
CA ASP A 382 -11.38 -28.67 18.06
C ASP A 382 -10.07 -28.63 17.25
N SER A 383 -10.08 -28.85 15.94
CA SER A 383 -8.88 -28.57 15.12
C SER A 383 -9.07 -27.48 14.05
N LEU A 384 -10.30 -27.24 13.59
CA LEU A 384 -10.59 -26.23 12.55
C LEU A 384 -11.04 -24.89 13.14
N GLU A 385 -11.82 -24.90 14.24
CA GLU A 385 -12.28 -23.68 14.92
C GLU A 385 -11.15 -22.98 15.71
N SER A 386 -10.21 -23.76 16.28
CA SER A 386 -9.01 -23.22 16.95
C SER A 386 -8.15 -22.38 16.01
N ALA A 387 -8.02 -22.77 14.73
CA ALA A 387 -7.14 -22.08 13.78
C ALA A 387 -7.71 -20.71 13.34
N ALA A 388 -9.04 -20.60 13.22
CA ALA A 388 -9.70 -19.34 12.89
C ALA A 388 -9.60 -18.34 14.06
N ALA A 389 -9.89 -18.78 15.28
CA ALA A 389 -9.74 -17.98 16.49
C ALA A 389 -8.28 -17.57 16.73
N ASP A 390 -7.32 -18.45 16.45
CA ASP A 390 -5.89 -18.14 16.52
C ASP A 390 -5.48 -17.08 15.49
N ASN A 391 -6.02 -17.11 14.27
CA ASN A 391 -5.73 -16.11 13.24
C ASN A 391 -6.28 -14.72 13.61
N GLU A 392 -7.52 -14.64 14.10
CA GLU A 392 -8.11 -13.37 14.56
C GLU A 392 -7.39 -12.81 15.79
N LEU A 393 -6.98 -13.67 16.72
CA LEU A 393 -6.14 -13.26 17.86
C LEU A 393 -4.78 -12.69 17.41
N VAL A 394 -4.16 -13.29 16.38
CA VAL A 394 -2.89 -12.78 15.81
C VAL A 394 -3.10 -11.39 15.22
N LYS A 395 -4.17 -11.18 14.45
CA LYS A 395 -4.51 -9.86 13.90
C LYS A 395 -4.77 -8.85 15.02
N PHE A 396 -5.50 -9.24 16.06
CA PHE A 396 -5.78 -8.40 17.23
C PHE A 396 -4.49 -7.97 17.94
N VAL A 397 -3.59 -8.90 18.30
CA VAL A 397 -2.32 -8.57 18.98
C VAL A 397 -1.46 -7.65 18.13
N ASN A 398 -1.37 -7.91 16.82
CA ASN A 398 -0.63 -7.06 15.89
C ASN A 398 -1.25 -5.65 15.81
N LYS A 399 -2.59 -5.56 15.76
CA LYS A 399 -3.33 -4.29 15.72
C LYS A 399 -3.11 -3.47 17.00
N VAL A 400 -3.14 -4.10 18.18
CA VAL A 400 -2.82 -3.45 19.47
C VAL A 400 -1.43 -2.80 19.41
N ILE A 401 -0.42 -3.50 18.89
CA ILE A 401 0.96 -2.97 18.79
C ILE A 401 1.04 -1.82 17.78
N ILE A 402 0.37 -1.93 16.63
CA ILE A 402 0.34 -0.88 15.61
C ILE A 402 -0.35 0.38 16.13
N ASP A 403 -1.50 0.23 16.79
CA ASP A 403 -2.24 1.36 17.35
C ASP A 403 -1.46 2.01 18.50
N ALA A 404 -0.78 1.23 19.32
CA ALA A 404 0.13 1.75 20.34
C ALA A 404 1.26 2.59 19.71
N TYR A 405 1.88 2.12 18.62
CA TYR A 405 2.90 2.88 17.91
C TYR A 405 2.34 4.18 17.31
N ASN A 406 1.19 4.12 16.63
CA ASN A 406 0.55 5.28 16.02
C ASN A 406 0.14 6.34 17.06
N GLN A 407 -0.27 5.91 18.24
CA GLN A 407 -0.59 6.77 19.39
C GLN A 407 0.65 7.23 20.19
N LYS A 408 1.87 6.85 19.76
CA LYS A 408 3.14 7.16 20.44
C LYS A 408 3.17 6.69 21.90
N VAL A 409 2.61 5.53 22.15
CA VAL A 409 2.62 4.84 23.45
C VAL A 409 4.04 4.41 23.79
N SER A 410 4.39 4.53 25.08
CA SER A 410 5.69 4.06 25.60
C SER A 410 5.66 2.61 26.06
N ASP A 411 4.62 2.22 26.79
CA ASP A 411 4.44 0.87 27.31
C ASP A 411 3.00 0.39 27.05
N ILE A 412 2.85 -0.84 26.57
CA ILE A 412 1.59 -1.58 26.47
C ILE A 412 1.51 -2.50 27.68
N HIS A 413 0.45 -2.38 28.46
CA HIS A 413 0.17 -3.18 29.64
C HIS A 413 -0.99 -4.13 29.34
N ILE A 414 -0.77 -5.43 29.49
CA ILE A 414 -1.78 -6.47 29.35
C ILE A 414 -1.92 -7.14 30.71
N GLU A 415 -3.06 -6.91 31.35
CA GLU A 415 -3.29 -7.16 32.77
C GLU A 415 -4.47 -8.13 32.93
N PRO A 416 -4.22 -9.46 32.81
CA PRO A 416 -5.24 -10.48 32.97
C PRO A 416 -5.66 -10.65 34.43
N MET A 417 -6.97 -10.81 34.64
CA MET A 417 -7.54 -11.03 35.97
C MET A 417 -7.94 -12.50 36.19
N PRO A 418 -7.98 -13.00 37.44
CA PRO A 418 -8.44 -14.35 37.74
C PRO A 418 -9.92 -14.59 37.45
N GLY A 419 -10.28 -15.86 37.21
CA GLY A 419 -11.68 -16.27 37.03
C GLY A 419 -12.29 -15.80 35.72
N LYS A 420 -13.55 -15.33 35.77
CA LYS A 420 -14.33 -14.86 34.61
C LYS A 420 -14.15 -13.36 34.32
N LEU A 421 -13.26 -12.67 35.03
CA LEU A 421 -13.00 -11.26 34.83
C LEU A 421 -12.25 -11.03 33.50
N LYS A 422 -12.57 -9.91 32.83
CA LYS A 422 -11.93 -9.52 31.57
C LYS A 422 -10.47 -9.15 31.79
N THR A 423 -9.67 -9.31 30.73
CA THR A 423 -8.28 -8.87 30.69
C THR A 423 -8.22 -7.43 30.21
N GLY A 424 -7.68 -6.52 31.03
CA GLY A 424 -7.54 -5.12 30.65
C GLY A 424 -6.26 -4.88 29.84
N ILE A 425 -6.36 -4.17 28.72
CA ILE A 425 -5.20 -3.60 28.02
C ILE A 425 -5.17 -2.10 28.27
N ARG A 426 -4.03 -1.61 28.74
CA ARG A 426 -3.79 -0.18 29.00
C ARG A 426 -2.55 0.30 28.29
N PHE A 427 -2.58 1.54 27.83
CA PHE A 427 -1.44 2.20 27.21
C PHE A 427 -0.85 3.24 28.14
N ARG A 428 0.48 3.33 28.18
CA ARG A 428 1.19 4.44 28.80
C ARG A 428 1.49 5.52 27.77
N ILE A 429 0.66 6.57 27.75
CA ILE A 429 0.81 7.74 26.88
C ILE A 429 1.33 8.90 27.71
N ASP A 430 2.46 9.47 27.31
CA ASP A 430 3.09 10.62 28.00
C ASP A 430 3.24 10.41 29.53
N GLY A 431 3.55 9.17 29.94
CA GLY A 431 3.74 8.76 31.34
C GLY A 431 2.48 8.37 32.10
N SER A 432 1.28 8.68 31.58
CA SER A 432 -0.01 8.33 32.20
C SER A 432 -0.57 7.03 31.62
N LEU A 433 -1.14 6.18 32.48
CA LEU A 433 -1.87 4.97 32.06
C LEU A 433 -3.29 5.34 31.64
N VAL A 434 -3.68 4.90 30.44
CA VAL A 434 -5.00 5.12 29.85
C VAL A 434 -5.58 3.76 29.46
N PRO A 435 -6.85 3.46 29.81
CA PRO A 435 -7.51 2.24 29.35
C PRO A 435 -7.65 2.26 27.82
N TYR A 436 -7.31 1.14 27.18
CA TYR A 436 -7.43 0.98 25.73
C TYR A 436 -8.60 0.07 25.38
N ILE A 437 -8.58 -1.18 25.84
CA ILE A 437 -9.66 -2.14 25.59
C ILE A 437 -9.70 -3.25 26.64
N GLU A 438 -10.85 -3.91 26.77
CA GLU A 438 -11.00 -5.11 27.60
C GLU A 438 -11.23 -6.34 26.71
N VAL A 439 -10.50 -7.42 27.00
CA VAL A 439 -10.55 -8.68 26.27
C VAL A 439 -11.26 -9.75 27.11
N PRO A 440 -12.15 -10.58 26.53
CA PRO A 440 -12.79 -11.69 27.24
C PRO A 440 -11.78 -12.65 27.91
N ALA A 441 -12.20 -13.23 29.06
CA ALA A 441 -11.33 -14.05 29.90
C ALA A 441 -10.74 -15.29 29.19
N HIS A 442 -11.47 -15.87 28.24
CA HIS A 442 -11.06 -17.09 27.54
C HIS A 442 -9.85 -16.86 26.60
N PHE A 443 -9.65 -15.65 26.08
CA PHE A 443 -8.49 -15.31 25.23
C PHE A 443 -7.21 -14.99 26.01
N ARG A 444 -7.29 -14.85 27.35
CA ARG A 444 -6.15 -14.43 28.18
C ARG A 444 -4.91 -15.30 27.94
N GLN A 445 -5.10 -16.62 27.89
CA GLN A 445 -3.99 -17.57 27.81
C GLN A 445 -3.41 -17.60 26.40
N ALA A 446 -4.28 -17.55 25.39
CA ALA A 446 -3.86 -17.53 24.00
C ALA A 446 -3.04 -16.27 23.69
N MET A 447 -3.44 -15.10 24.22
CA MET A 447 -2.71 -13.84 24.06
C MET A 447 -1.30 -13.88 24.68
N VAL A 448 -1.17 -14.37 25.93
CA VAL A 448 0.13 -14.53 26.59
C VAL A 448 1.01 -15.51 25.81
N THR A 449 0.46 -16.65 25.38
CA THR A 449 1.17 -17.64 24.57
C THR A 449 1.67 -17.05 23.26
N ARG A 450 0.83 -16.30 22.54
CA ARG A 450 1.20 -15.63 21.29
C ARG A 450 2.37 -14.66 21.50
N LEU A 451 2.31 -13.85 22.56
CA LEU A 451 3.38 -12.91 22.88
C LEU A 451 4.68 -13.63 23.23
N LYS A 452 4.62 -14.74 23.99
CA LYS A 452 5.79 -15.58 24.28
C LYS A 452 6.41 -16.15 23.00
N ILE A 453 5.60 -16.63 22.05
CA ILE A 453 6.07 -17.09 20.73
C ILE A 453 6.78 -15.97 19.97
N MET A 454 6.24 -14.74 19.99
CA MET A 454 6.83 -13.60 19.26
C MET A 454 8.21 -13.17 19.78
N CYS A 455 8.56 -13.53 21.02
CA CYS A 455 9.84 -13.19 21.64
C CYS A 455 10.67 -14.41 22.07
N ASP A 456 10.42 -15.58 21.49
CA ASP A 456 11.16 -16.83 21.70
C ASP A 456 11.24 -17.25 23.19
N LEU A 457 10.17 -17.01 23.95
CA LEU A 457 10.06 -17.37 25.37
C LEU A 457 9.44 -18.76 25.58
N ASP A 458 9.74 -19.37 26.73
CA ASP A 458 9.20 -20.69 27.10
C ASP A 458 7.71 -20.58 27.49
N ILE A 459 6.85 -21.18 26.67
CA ILE A 459 5.39 -21.22 26.85
C ILE A 459 4.99 -22.11 28.04
N SER A 460 5.80 -23.12 28.34
CA SER A 460 5.55 -24.08 29.42
C SER A 460 5.87 -23.50 30.79
N GLU A 461 6.84 -22.59 30.87
CA GLU A 461 7.18 -21.91 32.12
C GLU A 461 6.26 -20.70 32.34
N ARG A 462 5.51 -20.75 33.45
CA ARG A 462 4.52 -19.72 33.84
C ARG A 462 4.70 -19.23 35.28
N ARG A 463 5.71 -19.75 35.99
CA ARG A 463 5.92 -19.51 37.42
C ARG A 463 7.13 -18.61 37.68
N LYS A 464 7.88 -18.27 36.64
CA LYS A 464 9.05 -17.39 36.72
C LYS A 464 8.89 -16.21 35.76
N PRO A 465 9.35 -15.00 36.13
CA PRO A 465 9.43 -13.89 35.19
C PRO A 465 10.32 -14.25 33.99
N GLN A 466 9.93 -13.78 32.81
CA GLN A 466 10.70 -13.96 31.58
C GLN A 466 10.82 -12.62 30.82
N ASP A 467 11.99 -12.37 30.23
CA ASP A 467 12.29 -11.18 29.44
C ASP A 467 12.64 -11.60 28.01
N GLY A 468 12.02 -10.95 27.03
CA GLY A 468 12.23 -11.21 25.61
C GLY A 468 12.26 -9.93 24.77
N LYS A 469 12.56 -10.08 23.49
CA LYS A 469 12.52 -8.98 22.50
C LYS A 469 11.71 -9.41 21.29
N ILE A 470 10.85 -8.54 20.79
CA ILE A 470 10.09 -8.71 19.56
C ILE A 470 10.65 -7.78 18.50
N LYS A 471 11.16 -8.33 17.40
CA LYS A 471 11.40 -7.55 16.17
C LYS A 471 10.11 -7.50 15.37
N PHE A 472 9.33 -6.45 15.54
CA PHE A 472 7.95 -6.41 15.04
C PHE A 472 7.84 -6.42 13.52
N LYS A 473 8.90 -6.03 12.80
CA LYS A 473 9.01 -6.19 11.35
C LYS A 473 8.73 -7.61 10.84
N LYS A 474 8.94 -8.64 11.68
CA LYS A 474 8.61 -10.03 11.35
C LYS A 474 7.11 -10.33 11.36
N TYR A 475 6.32 -9.51 12.05
CA TYR A 475 4.92 -9.77 12.39
C TYR A 475 3.96 -8.68 11.88
N GLY A 476 4.48 -7.51 11.50
CA GLY A 476 3.70 -6.40 10.97
C GLY A 476 4.55 -5.41 10.16
N PRO A 477 3.91 -4.36 9.61
CA PRO A 477 4.56 -3.44 8.67
C PRO A 477 5.54 -2.45 9.33
N LEU A 478 5.52 -2.34 10.66
CA LEU A 478 6.33 -1.37 11.39
C LEU A 478 7.72 -1.96 11.71
N ASP A 479 8.77 -1.20 11.38
CA ASP A 479 10.15 -1.53 11.74
C ASP A 479 10.49 -1.04 13.15
N ILE A 480 9.89 -1.68 14.15
CA ILE A 480 10.09 -1.39 15.57
C ILE A 480 10.55 -2.62 16.34
N GLU A 481 11.29 -2.40 17.43
CA GLU A 481 11.64 -3.45 18.40
C GLU A 481 10.84 -3.21 19.69
N LEU A 482 10.30 -4.27 20.28
CA LEU A 482 9.66 -4.21 21.59
C LEU A 482 10.44 -5.05 22.58
N ARG A 483 10.58 -4.54 23.81
CA ARG A 483 11.03 -5.35 24.95
C ARG A 483 9.80 -5.89 25.68
N VAL A 484 9.76 -7.19 25.92
CA VAL A 484 8.63 -7.87 26.56
C VAL A 484 9.08 -8.42 27.90
N ALA A 485 8.26 -8.23 28.92
CA ALA A 485 8.40 -8.89 30.21
C ALA A 485 7.09 -9.61 30.54
N THR A 486 7.15 -10.91 30.85
CA THR A 486 6.01 -11.68 31.38
C THR A 486 6.22 -11.92 32.86
N ILE A 487 5.25 -11.56 33.70
CA ILE A 487 5.35 -11.64 35.15
C ILE A 487 4.19 -12.50 35.69
N PRO A 488 4.48 -13.64 36.34
CA PRO A 488 3.45 -14.44 37.01
C PRO A 488 2.74 -13.63 38.10
N SER A 489 1.42 -13.71 38.14
CA SER A 489 0.56 -12.94 39.03
C SER A 489 -0.49 -13.82 39.72
N ALA A 490 -1.22 -13.24 40.67
CA ALA A 490 -2.16 -13.98 41.52
C ALA A 490 -3.25 -14.66 40.68
N GLY A 491 -3.68 -15.87 41.06
CA GLY A 491 -4.72 -16.61 40.33
C GLY A 491 -4.26 -17.30 39.05
N GLY A 492 -2.95 -17.59 38.92
CA GLY A 492 -2.39 -18.38 37.83
C GLY A 492 -2.44 -17.67 36.47
N VAL A 493 -2.42 -16.33 36.49
CA VAL A 493 -2.31 -15.46 35.31
C VAL A 493 -0.89 -14.94 35.15
N GLU A 494 -0.57 -14.42 33.98
CA GLU A 494 0.71 -13.80 33.67
C GLU A 494 0.48 -12.41 33.08
N ASP A 495 0.90 -11.37 33.78
CA ASP A 495 0.92 -10.01 33.28
C ASP A 495 1.98 -9.89 32.18
N VAL A 496 1.67 -9.13 31.12
CA VAL A 496 2.62 -8.84 30.05
C VAL A 496 2.80 -7.34 29.91
N VAL A 497 4.05 -6.90 29.98
CA VAL A 497 4.43 -5.51 29.73
C VAL A 497 5.32 -5.47 28.50
N MET A 498 4.91 -4.70 27.49
CA MET A 498 5.71 -4.47 26.29
C MET A 498 6.12 -3.02 26.20
N ARG A 499 7.42 -2.75 26.19
CA ARG A 499 7.97 -1.43 25.93
C ARG A 499 8.30 -1.29 24.46
N ILE A 500 7.73 -0.28 23.80
CA ILE A 500 8.09 0.05 22.42
C ILE A 500 9.43 0.78 22.46
N LEU A 501 10.47 0.17 21.89
CA LEU A 501 11.76 0.83 21.73
C LEU A 501 11.65 1.77 20.54
N ALA A 502 12.02 3.03 20.75
CA ALA A 502 11.99 4.02 19.68
C ALA A 502 13.08 3.68 18.66
N ALA A 503 12.70 2.99 17.58
CA ALA A 503 13.53 2.86 16.39
C ALA A 503 13.53 4.21 15.68
N GLY A 504 14.43 5.10 16.10
CA GLY A 504 14.52 6.46 15.56
C GLY A 504 15.89 7.06 15.79
N GLU A 505 16.28 7.98 14.91
CA GLU A 505 17.48 8.78 15.15
C GLU A 505 17.38 9.51 16.50
N PRO A 506 18.50 9.70 17.22
CA PRO A 506 18.51 10.50 18.43
C PRO A 506 17.94 11.89 18.16
N ILE A 507 17.16 12.40 19.12
CA ILE A 507 16.57 13.73 19.06
C ILE A 507 17.71 14.75 18.95
N PRO A 508 17.67 15.71 18.00
CA PRO A 508 18.66 16.78 17.95
C PRO A 508 18.69 17.59 19.26
N LEU A 509 19.86 18.09 19.65
CA LEU A 509 20.07 18.83 20.90
C LEU A 509 19.12 20.03 21.02
N GLU A 510 18.83 20.69 19.89
CA GLU A 510 17.92 21.83 19.77
C GLU A 510 16.47 21.48 20.12
N LYS A 511 16.08 20.22 19.94
CA LYS A 511 14.71 19.73 20.14
C LYS A 511 14.49 19.11 21.53
N LEU A 512 15.50 19.07 22.40
CA LEU A 512 15.36 18.58 23.78
C LEU A 512 14.54 19.51 24.68
N GLY A 513 14.31 20.76 24.25
CA GLY A 513 13.64 21.76 25.07
C GLY A 513 14.56 22.35 26.15
N LEU A 514 15.84 22.52 25.84
CA LEU A 514 16.76 23.32 26.65
C LEU A 514 16.39 24.81 26.52
N THR A 515 16.41 25.55 27.62
CA THR A 515 16.33 27.02 27.56
C THR A 515 17.60 27.57 26.90
N PRO A 516 17.57 28.77 26.28
CA PRO A 516 18.77 29.36 25.69
C PRO A 516 19.97 29.41 26.64
N HIS A 517 19.70 29.72 27.92
CA HIS A 517 20.69 29.72 29.01
C HIS A 517 21.33 28.34 29.22
N ASN A 518 20.51 27.30 29.42
CA ASN A 518 21.01 25.95 29.66
C ASN A 518 21.68 25.35 28.40
N LYS A 519 21.17 25.67 27.20
CA LYS A 519 21.74 25.21 25.94
C LYS A 519 23.18 25.69 25.76
N ALA A 520 23.40 27.01 25.86
CA ALA A 520 24.73 27.59 25.68
C ALA A 520 25.75 27.04 26.69
N ARG A 521 25.35 26.90 27.96
CA ARG A 521 26.20 26.34 29.01
C ARG A 521 26.47 24.85 28.82
N LEU A 522 25.48 24.08 28.37
CA LEU A 522 25.64 22.66 28.10
C LEU A 522 26.65 22.45 26.96
N GLU A 523 26.46 23.13 25.82
CA GLU A 523 27.35 23.05 24.66
C GLU A 523 28.79 23.42 25.03
N ALA A 524 28.99 24.52 25.77
CA ALA A 524 30.31 24.92 26.26
C ALA A 524 30.95 23.90 27.22
N THR A 525 30.15 23.12 27.94
CA THR A 525 30.64 22.12 28.90
C THR A 525 31.01 20.81 28.21
N VAL A 526 30.15 20.31 27.32
CA VAL A 526 30.32 18.98 26.68
C VAL A 526 31.28 18.99 25.49
N THR A 527 31.70 20.17 25.01
CA THR A 527 32.72 20.32 23.95
C THR A 527 34.15 20.34 24.48
N LYS A 528 34.34 20.24 25.80
CA LYS A 528 35.68 20.12 26.38
C LYS A 528 36.35 18.82 25.93
N PRO A 529 37.69 18.80 25.76
CA PRO A 529 38.40 17.66 25.19
C PRO A 529 38.37 16.42 26.09
N TYR A 530 38.33 16.62 27.41
CA TYR A 530 38.29 15.55 28.40
C TYR A 530 37.54 16.01 29.63
N GLY A 531 37.12 15.06 30.45
CA GLY A 531 36.35 15.35 31.65
C GLY A 531 35.19 14.39 31.87
N LEU A 532 34.54 14.50 33.01
CA LEU A 532 33.41 13.67 33.41
C LEU A 532 32.11 14.49 33.42
N PHE A 533 31.09 14.03 32.71
CA PHE A 533 29.78 14.68 32.64
C PHE A 533 28.65 13.69 32.95
N TYR A 534 27.80 14.04 33.92
CA TYR A 534 26.69 13.18 34.33
C TYR A 534 25.34 13.75 33.91
N VAL A 535 24.43 12.85 33.52
CA VAL A 535 23.00 13.16 33.45
C VAL A 535 22.28 12.40 34.57
N CYS A 536 21.54 13.10 35.42
CA CYS A 536 20.88 12.50 36.58
C CYS A 536 19.37 12.74 36.64
N GLY A 537 18.68 11.89 37.39
CA GLY A 537 17.23 11.92 37.57
C GLY A 537 16.63 10.52 37.76
N PRO A 538 15.34 10.42 38.10
CA PRO A 538 14.67 9.15 38.31
C PRO A 538 14.49 8.38 37.00
N THR A 539 13.94 7.18 37.11
CA THR A 539 13.55 6.39 35.93
C THR A 539 12.52 7.15 35.10
N GLY A 540 12.69 7.13 33.77
CA GLY A 540 11.76 7.80 32.86
C GLY A 540 11.90 9.32 32.77
N SER A 541 12.95 9.92 33.34
CA SER A 541 13.22 11.37 33.22
C SER A 541 13.86 11.78 31.89
N GLY A 542 14.14 10.83 30.99
CA GLY A 542 14.74 11.11 29.66
C GLY A 542 16.27 11.19 29.64
N LYS A 543 16.97 10.68 30.66
CA LYS A 543 18.45 10.70 30.75
C LYS A 543 19.14 10.14 29.50
N THR A 544 18.77 8.91 29.13
CA THR A 544 19.32 8.21 27.96
C THR A 544 19.09 9.00 26.68
N THR A 545 17.90 9.60 26.52
CA THR A 545 17.58 10.44 25.37
C THR A 545 18.50 11.64 25.28
N THR A 546 18.67 12.38 26.39
CA THR A 546 19.56 13.55 26.45
C THR A 546 21.01 13.19 26.20
N LEU A 547 21.48 12.08 26.76
CA LEU A 547 22.85 11.62 26.58
C LEU A 547 23.11 11.26 25.11
N HIS A 548 22.22 10.51 24.47
CA HIS A 548 22.31 10.21 23.03
C HIS A 548 22.18 11.45 22.14
N SER A 549 21.43 12.47 22.54
CA SER A 549 21.39 13.77 21.87
C SER A 549 22.72 14.52 21.95
N ILE A 550 23.40 14.48 23.11
CA ILE A 550 24.75 15.05 23.28
C ILE A 550 25.75 14.27 22.41
N LEU A 551 25.71 12.94 22.43
CA LEU A 551 26.58 12.13 21.57
C LEU A 551 26.34 12.42 20.09
N LYS A 552 25.09 12.64 19.66
CA LYS A 552 24.79 13.08 18.27
C LYS A 552 25.39 14.42 17.92
N PHE A 553 25.40 15.37 18.85
CA PHE A 553 26.05 16.65 18.65
C PHE A 553 27.58 16.52 18.52
N LEU A 554 28.20 15.60 19.26
CA LEU A 554 29.65 15.37 19.25
C LEU A 554 30.13 14.36 18.19
N ASN A 555 29.23 13.61 17.55
CA ASN A 555 29.55 12.54 16.61
C ASN A 555 30.01 13.12 15.26
N THR A 556 31.32 13.29 15.13
CA THR A 556 32.00 13.74 13.93
C THR A 556 32.91 12.61 13.39
N PRO A 557 33.30 12.61 12.10
CA PRO A 557 34.14 11.55 11.54
C PRO A 557 35.52 11.39 12.20
N ASP A 558 36.00 12.44 12.87
CA ASP A 558 37.25 12.53 13.60
C ASP A 558 37.15 12.15 15.08
N THR A 559 35.93 11.89 15.61
CA THR A 559 35.73 11.46 17.00
C THR A 559 35.27 10.01 17.08
N LYS A 560 35.97 9.21 17.89
CA LYS A 560 35.70 7.80 18.13
C LYS A 560 34.95 7.60 19.44
N ILE A 561 33.67 7.26 19.32
CA ILE A 561 32.75 7.14 20.44
C ILE A 561 32.43 5.67 20.75
N TRP A 562 32.69 5.26 21.99
CA TRP A 562 32.35 3.93 22.52
C TRP A 562 31.29 4.03 23.61
N THR A 563 30.28 3.16 23.58
CA THR A 563 29.23 3.13 24.60
C THR A 563 29.08 1.75 25.21
N ALA A 564 28.85 1.68 26.52
CA ALA A 564 28.47 0.47 27.25
C ALA A 564 27.06 0.67 27.82
N GLU A 565 26.08 -0.14 27.41
CA GLU A 565 24.66 0.07 27.72
C GLU A 565 23.93 -1.22 28.16
N ASP A 566 22.95 -1.13 29.07
CA ASP A 566 22.21 -2.27 29.62
C ASP A 566 20.68 -2.04 29.59
N PRO A 567 20.00 -2.28 28.45
CA PRO A 567 20.50 -2.62 27.12
C PRO A 567 20.79 -1.38 26.25
N VAL A 568 21.20 -1.57 25.00
CA VAL A 568 21.27 -0.48 24.00
C VAL A 568 19.85 -0.09 23.60
N GLU A 569 19.43 1.12 23.97
CA GLU A 569 18.06 1.63 23.76
C GLU A 569 17.91 2.41 22.44
N ILE A 570 18.91 3.22 22.08
CA ILE A 570 18.93 4.05 20.86
C ILE A 570 20.17 3.66 20.05
N THR A 571 19.96 3.16 18.84
CA THR A 571 21.07 2.85 17.93
C THR A 571 21.45 4.07 17.10
N GLN A 572 22.75 4.41 17.06
CA GLN A 572 23.24 5.57 16.35
C GLN A 572 24.41 5.22 15.43
N LYS A 573 24.31 5.62 14.15
CA LYS A 573 25.39 5.47 13.18
C LYS A 573 26.61 6.28 13.62
N GLY A 574 27.80 5.68 13.55
CA GLY A 574 29.07 6.29 13.94
C GLY A 574 29.57 5.85 15.32
N LEU A 575 28.68 5.44 16.21
CA LEU A 575 29.03 4.95 17.55
C LEU A 575 29.38 3.46 17.54
N ARG A 576 30.23 3.05 18.49
CA ARG A 576 30.52 1.64 18.80
C ARG A 576 29.80 1.27 20.09
N GLN A 577 28.61 0.70 19.95
CA GLN A 577 27.72 0.44 21.08
C GLN A 577 27.82 -1.01 21.53
N VAL A 578 28.23 -1.22 22.77
CA VAL A 578 28.39 -2.53 23.40
C VAL A 578 27.26 -2.73 24.41
N GLN A 579 26.49 -3.81 24.21
CA GLN A 579 25.46 -4.19 25.16
C GLN A 579 26.03 -5.06 26.27
N ILE A 580 25.70 -4.73 27.52
CA ILE A 580 26.03 -5.52 28.70
C ILE A 580 25.36 -6.89 28.63
N ASN A 581 26.11 -7.94 28.97
CA ASN A 581 25.61 -9.32 29.01
C ASN A 581 26.18 -10.04 30.24
N LYS A 582 25.47 -9.88 31.37
CA LYS A 582 25.85 -10.47 32.65
C LYS A 582 25.92 -12.00 32.59
N LYS A 583 25.08 -12.67 31.79
CA LYS A 583 25.11 -14.13 31.63
C LYS A 583 26.40 -14.61 30.95
N ALA A 584 26.98 -13.81 30.08
CA ALA A 584 28.26 -14.09 29.42
C ALA A 584 29.47 -13.50 30.16
N GLY A 585 29.27 -12.92 31.35
CA GLY A 585 30.34 -12.26 32.12
C GLY A 585 30.79 -10.91 31.56
N ILE A 586 30.00 -10.29 30.67
CA ILE A 586 30.27 -8.96 30.11
C ILE A 586 29.54 -7.91 30.98
N ASP A 587 30.25 -7.31 31.93
CA ASP A 587 29.76 -6.25 32.81
C ASP A 587 30.36 -4.87 32.48
N PHE A 588 29.91 -3.82 33.16
CA PHE A 588 30.35 -2.45 32.91
C PHE A 588 31.86 -2.27 33.16
N ALA A 589 32.39 -2.83 34.24
CA ALA A 589 33.81 -2.73 34.58
C ALA A 589 34.70 -3.41 33.51
N LEU A 590 34.34 -4.61 33.05
CA LEU A 590 35.08 -5.31 32.00
C LEU A 590 35.11 -4.49 30.70
N VAL A 591 33.95 -3.99 30.28
CA VAL A 591 33.82 -3.21 29.03
C VAL A 591 34.60 -1.90 29.15
N MET A 592 34.54 -1.21 30.28
CA MET A 592 35.33 0.00 30.54
C MET A 592 36.84 -0.25 30.44
N ARG A 593 37.34 -1.38 30.98
CA ARG A 593 38.77 -1.74 30.86
C ARG A 593 39.16 -1.99 29.41
N ALA A 594 38.24 -2.55 28.61
CA ALA A 594 38.46 -2.78 27.19
C ALA A 594 38.50 -1.46 26.41
N PHE A 595 37.61 -0.51 26.73
CA PHE A 595 37.56 0.81 26.08
C PHE A 595 38.86 1.58 26.22
N LEU A 596 39.47 1.59 27.41
CA LEU A 596 40.76 2.27 27.63
C LEU A 596 41.93 1.76 26.77
N ARG A 597 41.80 0.56 26.16
CA ARG A 597 42.78 0.01 25.21
C ARG A 597 42.32 0.11 23.76
N ALA A 598 41.09 0.57 23.53
CA ALA A 598 40.46 0.62 22.22
C ALA A 598 40.64 1.98 21.52
N ASP A 599 41.47 2.88 22.08
CA ASP A 599 41.73 4.22 21.56
C ASP A 599 40.42 5.02 21.32
N PRO A 600 39.64 5.32 22.39
CA PRO A 600 38.43 6.13 22.31
C PRO A 600 38.75 7.61 22.51
N ASP A 601 37.97 8.52 21.91
CA ASP A 601 37.96 9.93 22.32
C ASP A 601 36.87 10.17 23.38
N ILE A 602 35.72 9.54 23.17
CA ILE A 602 34.54 9.68 24.02
C ILE A 602 34.10 8.30 24.50
N ILE A 603 33.88 8.18 25.81
CA ILE A 603 33.35 6.99 26.46
C ILE A 603 31.99 7.31 27.07
N MET A 604 30.98 6.48 26.81
CA MET A 604 29.68 6.56 27.47
C MET A 604 29.38 5.28 28.25
N VAL A 605 29.01 5.45 29.51
CA VAL A 605 28.58 4.36 30.38
C VAL A 605 27.12 4.58 30.76
N GLY A 606 26.26 3.66 30.36
CA GLY A 606 24.80 3.79 30.50
C GLY A 606 24.36 4.17 31.90
N GLU A 607 24.97 3.59 32.94
CA GLU A 607 24.72 3.96 34.33
C GLU A 607 25.93 3.65 35.22
N SER A 608 26.23 4.57 36.15
CA SER A 608 27.24 4.37 37.18
C SER A 608 26.58 3.89 38.48
N ARG A 609 26.67 2.58 38.78
CA ARG A 609 26.02 1.97 39.96
C ARG A 609 26.96 1.67 41.12
N ASP A 610 28.22 1.39 40.81
CA ASP A 610 29.21 0.91 41.76
C ASP A 610 30.47 1.77 41.75
N LYS A 611 31.23 1.65 42.84
CA LYS A 611 32.48 2.38 43.04
C LYS A 611 33.49 2.12 41.93
N GLU A 612 33.56 0.89 41.44
CA GLU A 612 34.55 0.48 40.44
C GLU A 612 34.32 1.22 39.12
N THR A 613 33.09 1.19 38.59
CA THR A 613 32.71 1.87 37.35
C THR A 613 32.95 3.38 37.43
N VAL A 614 32.60 4.00 38.57
CA VAL A 614 32.85 5.43 38.80
C VAL A 614 34.35 5.74 38.85
N SER A 615 35.14 4.94 39.58
CA SER A 615 36.59 5.14 39.71
C SER A 615 37.26 5.09 38.34
N MET A 616 36.88 4.12 37.52
CA MET A 616 37.38 3.99 36.15
C MET A 616 36.98 5.17 35.26
N GLY A 617 35.77 5.71 35.43
CA GLY A 617 35.34 6.91 34.73
C GLY A 617 36.17 8.15 35.10
N VAL A 618 36.51 8.30 36.38
CA VAL A 618 37.41 9.38 36.86
C VAL A 618 38.82 9.20 36.29
N GLU A 619 39.39 7.99 36.34
CA GLU A 619 40.71 7.70 35.77
C GLU A 619 40.76 7.93 34.25
N ALA A 620 39.73 7.46 33.52
CA ALA A 620 39.59 7.71 32.09
C ALA A 620 39.55 9.21 31.78
N SER A 621 38.79 9.97 32.58
CA SER A 621 38.69 11.42 32.45
C SER A 621 40.02 12.13 32.68
N LEU A 622 40.79 11.73 33.71
CA LEU A 622 42.09 12.34 34.03
C LEU A 622 43.18 11.96 33.02
N THR A 623 42.98 10.86 32.28
CA THR A 623 43.88 10.40 31.21
C THR A 623 43.54 10.97 29.84
N GLY A 624 42.64 11.96 29.76
CA GLY A 624 42.38 12.70 28.53
C GLY A 624 41.15 12.25 27.74
N HIS A 625 40.25 11.45 28.33
CA HIS A 625 39.01 11.03 27.68
C HIS A 625 37.82 11.88 28.14
N LEU A 626 36.84 12.10 27.26
CA LEU A 626 35.55 12.66 27.65
C LEU A 626 34.60 11.52 28.03
N VAL A 627 34.11 11.52 29.26
CA VAL A 627 33.31 10.44 29.84
C VAL A 627 31.92 10.92 30.18
N PHE A 628 30.91 10.24 29.62
CA PHE A 628 29.49 10.48 29.93
C PHE A 628 28.91 9.31 30.72
N SER A 629 28.09 9.60 31.72
CA SER A 629 27.32 8.55 32.38
C SER A 629 26.02 9.06 33.01
N THR A 630 25.20 8.15 33.54
CA THR A 630 23.96 8.50 34.24
C THR A 630 23.95 8.09 35.70
N LEU A 631 23.17 8.83 36.49
CA LEU A 631 22.94 8.59 37.92
C LEU A 631 21.44 8.70 38.28
N HIS A 632 21.06 8.03 39.38
CA HIS A 632 19.71 8.03 39.93
C HIS A 632 19.62 8.86 41.21
N THR A 633 19.72 10.17 41.06
CA THR A 633 19.68 11.19 42.13
C THR A 633 18.64 12.24 41.80
N ASN A 634 18.19 13.01 42.80
CA ASN A 634 17.09 13.94 42.59
C ASN A 634 17.54 15.29 42.03
N SER A 635 18.73 15.75 42.43
CA SER A 635 19.31 17.04 42.02
C SER A 635 20.78 16.92 41.60
N ALA A 636 21.29 17.93 40.91
CA ALA A 636 22.69 17.96 40.47
C ALA A 636 23.66 18.03 41.67
N PRO A 637 23.46 18.87 42.72
CA PRO A 637 24.32 18.89 43.91
C PRO A 637 24.31 17.59 44.72
N GLU A 638 23.16 16.93 44.88
CA GLU A 638 23.08 15.62 45.55
C GLU A 638 23.91 14.56 44.84
N SER A 639 24.05 14.67 43.52
CA SER A 639 24.84 13.73 42.71
C SER A 639 26.32 13.76 43.08
N ILE A 640 26.86 14.94 43.38
CA ILE A 640 28.23 15.10 43.90
C ILE A 640 28.36 14.33 45.22
N THR A 641 27.43 14.55 46.16
CA THR A 641 27.49 13.88 47.47
C THR A 641 27.36 12.36 47.31
N ARG A 642 26.46 11.88 46.44
CA ARG A 642 26.31 10.45 46.16
C ARG A 642 27.59 9.81 45.62
N LEU A 643 28.30 10.49 44.71
CA LEU A 643 29.57 10.01 44.17
C LEU A 643 30.66 10.00 45.25
N MET A 644 30.67 10.99 46.14
CA MET A 644 31.57 11.03 47.30
C MET A 644 31.29 9.90 48.29
N ASP A 645 30.01 9.58 48.55
CA ASP A 645 29.58 8.47 49.40
C ASP A 645 29.95 7.10 48.82
N MET A 646 30.04 6.98 47.49
CA MET A 646 30.58 5.79 46.81
C MET A 646 32.09 5.63 47.01
N GLY A 647 32.77 6.60 47.65
CA GLY A 647 34.17 6.53 48.02
C GLY A 647 35.11 7.06 46.94
N MET A 648 34.67 8.04 46.16
CA MET A 648 35.54 8.80 45.27
C MET A 648 36.51 9.68 46.05
N ASP A 649 37.73 9.81 45.54
CA ASP A 649 38.70 10.77 46.06
C ASP A 649 38.25 12.20 45.71
N PRO A 650 38.13 13.11 46.70
CA PRO A 650 37.62 14.47 46.48
C PRO A 650 38.43 15.26 45.45
N PHE A 651 39.75 15.10 45.42
CA PHE A 651 40.63 15.89 44.57
C PHE A 651 40.55 15.42 43.13
N ASN A 652 40.77 14.13 42.89
CA ASN A 652 40.68 13.54 41.56
C ASN A 652 39.29 13.72 40.95
N PHE A 653 38.24 13.58 41.76
CA PHE A 653 36.86 13.77 41.30
C PHE A 653 36.56 15.25 40.97
N ALA A 654 36.98 16.20 41.81
CA ALA A 654 36.79 17.63 41.53
C ALA A 654 37.50 18.05 40.24
N ASP A 655 38.70 17.53 39.99
CA ASP A 655 39.47 17.85 38.78
C ASP A 655 38.84 17.23 37.52
N ALA A 656 38.33 16.01 37.62
CA ALA A 656 37.68 15.30 36.53
C ALA A 656 36.29 15.86 36.17
N LEU A 657 35.49 16.26 37.16
CA LEU A 657 34.09 16.65 36.94
C LEU A 657 33.98 17.95 36.12
N LEU A 658 33.26 17.89 35.00
CA LEU A 658 32.89 19.05 34.18
C LEU A 658 31.52 19.63 34.57
N GLY A 659 30.55 18.77 34.82
CA GLY A 659 29.19 19.19 35.14
C GLY A 659 28.22 18.02 35.32
N ILE A 660 27.06 18.36 35.87
CA ILE A 660 25.96 17.43 36.13
C ILE A 660 24.67 18.08 35.66
N LEU A 661 23.95 17.40 34.77
CA LEU A 661 22.63 17.79 34.27
C LEU A 661 21.55 16.95 34.96
N ALA A 662 20.84 17.53 35.91
CA ALA A 662 19.63 16.94 36.46
C ALA A 662 18.44 17.17 35.52
N GLN A 663 17.61 16.15 35.35
CA GLN A 663 16.49 16.18 34.42
C GLN A 663 15.19 15.59 35.00
N ARG A 664 14.06 16.18 34.59
CA ARG A 664 12.69 15.66 34.74
C ARG A 664 11.90 15.83 33.44
N LEU A 665 10.79 15.12 33.28
CA LEU A 665 9.86 15.33 32.17
C LEU A 665 8.52 15.82 32.70
N ALA A 666 8.11 17.02 32.29
CA ALA A 666 6.76 17.55 32.50
C ALA A 666 5.89 17.33 31.25
N LYS A 667 4.57 17.42 31.39
CA LYS A 667 3.68 17.40 30.22
C LYS A 667 3.74 18.74 29.49
N LYS A 668 3.71 18.68 28.15
CA LYS A 668 3.68 19.86 27.29
C LYS A 668 2.23 20.29 27.02
N LEU A 669 1.95 21.59 27.06
CA LEU A 669 0.64 22.13 26.68
C LEU A 669 0.32 21.79 25.21
N CYS A 670 -0.93 21.42 24.96
CA CYS A 670 -1.45 21.21 23.61
C CYS A 670 -1.56 22.55 22.86
N ASP A 671 -1.58 22.52 21.53
CA ASP A 671 -1.78 23.70 20.69
C ASP A 671 -3.16 24.37 20.90
N CYS A 672 -4.10 23.69 21.56
CA CYS A 672 -5.39 24.27 21.99
C CYS A 672 -5.29 25.15 23.25
N LYS A 673 -4.08 25.42 23.74
CA LYS A 673 -3.84 26.29 24.91
C LYS A 673 -4.42 27.68 24.70
N GLU A 674 -4.95 28.25 25.78
CA GLU A 674 -5.49 29.61 25.78
C GLU A 674 -4.47 30.56 26.44
N ALA A 675 -4.18 31.68 25.77
CA ALA A 675 -3.31 32.74 26.29
C ALA A 675 -4.12 33.70 27.15
N TYR A 676 -3.57 34.11 28.30
CA TYR A 676 -4.19 35.10 29.18
C TYR A 676 -3.14 35.99 29.84
N LEU A 677 -3.57 37.17 30.29
CA LEU A 677 -2.75 38.06 31.10
C LEU A 677 -2.94 37.69 32.57
N PRO A 678 -1.86 37.33 33.30
CA PRO A 678 -1.96 37.07 34.73
C PRO A 678 -2.34 38.35 35.46
N ASP A 679 -3.16 38.22 36.50
CA ASP A 679 -3.43 39.35 37.38
C ASP A 679 -2.21 39.69 38.25
N ALA A 680 -2.27 40.83 38.95
CA ALA A 680 -1.15 41.32 39.75
C ALA A 680 -0.77 40.36 40.90
N ASP A 681 -1.74 39.64 41.46
CA ASP A 681 -1.49 38.70 42.55
C ASP A 681 -0.91 37.39 42.04
N GLU A 682 -1.39 36.87 40.91
CA GLU A 682 -0.83 35.71 40.23
C GLU A 682 0.62 35.95 39.83
N LEU A 683 0.92 37.12 39.23
CA LEU A 683 2.29 37.48 38.87
C LEU A 683 3.19 37.61 40.12
N ARG A 684 2.68 38.23 41.19
CA ARG A 684 3.41 38.36 42.46
C ARG A 684 3.72 36.99 43.08
N LEU A 685 2.76 36.07 43.10
CA LEU A 685 2.95 34.70 43.59
C LEU A 685 3.92 33.92 42.71
N PHE A 686 3.84 34.08 41.39
CA PHE A 686 4.77 33.46 40.45
C PHE A 686 6.21 33.95 40.67
N VAL A 687 6.42 35.25 40.85
CA VAL A 687 7.75 35.79 41.18
C VAL A 687 8.25 35.28 42.53
N ALA A 688 7.39 35.28 43.56
CA ALA A 688 7.76 34.78 44.88
C ALA A 688 8.18 33.31 44.86
N GLU A 689 7.48 32.48 44.07
CA GLU A 689 7.80 31.07 43.94
C GLU A 689 9.13 30.81 43.22
N TYR A 690 9.51 31.64 42.24
CA TYR A 690 10.84 31.59 41.61
C TYR A 690 11.93 32.07 42.57
N ALA A 691 11.66 33.18 43.28
CA ALA A 691 12.59 33.79 44.22
C ALA A 691 12.89 32.91 45.44
N GLU A 692 11.99 32.00 45.81
CA GLU A 692 12.20 31.02 46.89
C GLU A 692 13.46 30.18 46.66
N GLU A 693 13.74 29.80 45.40
CA GLU A 693 14.93 29.05 45.02
C GLU A 693 16.22 29.89 45.09
N LEU A 694 16.09 31.23 45.12
CA LEU A 694 17.19 32.20 45.20
C LEU A 694 17.41 32.77 46.59
N ARG A 695 16.55 32.45 47.57
CA ARG A 695 16.55 33.07 48.90
C ARG A 695 17.87 32.97 49.67
N HIS A 696 18.71 32.00 49.32
CA HIS A 696 20.00 31.76 49.97
C HIS A 696 21.18 32.37 49.22
N SER A 697 20.95 32.98 48.06
CA SER A 697 21.98 33.73 47.33
C SER A 697 22.21 35.09 47.98
N LYS A 698 23.46 35.56 47.97
CA LYS A 698 23.85 36.83 48.61
C LYS A 698 23.08 38.04 48.07
N SER A 699 22.81 38.10 46.77
CA SER A 699 22.10 39.21 46.14
C SER A 699 20.65 39.31 46.60
N TRP A 700 19.94 38.18 46.67
CA TRP A 700 18.54 38.14 47.08
C TRP A 700 18.34 38.33 48.59
N GLN A 701 19.35 38.00 49.40
CA GLN A 701 19.37 38.35 50.83
C GLN A 701 19.56 39.86 51.05
N ALA A 702 20.35 40.52 50.21
CA ALA A 702 20.64 41.94 50.35
C ALA A 702 19.49 42.85 49.88
N ASP A 703 18.86 42.54 48.72
CA ASP A 703 17.79 43.35 48.15
C ASP A 703 16.74 42.50 47.41
N TYR A 704 15.84 41.85 48.17
CA TYR A 704 14.76 41.06 47.60
C TYR A 704 13.87 41.85 46.62
N ALA A 705 13.51 43.10 46.98
CA ALA A 705 12.57 43.89 46.20
C ALA A 705 13.17 44.44 44.89
N GLY A 706 14.46 44.80 44.90
CA GLY A 706 15.19 45.18 43.70
C GLY A 706 15.45 44.00 42.77
N GLU A 707 15.88 42.86 43.30
CA GLU A 707 16.14 41.66 42.49
C GLU A 707 14.84 41.09 41.88
N ALA A 708 13.73 41.10 42.63
CA ALA A 708 12.42 40.72 42.09
C ALA A 708 11.97 41.62 40.93
N ARG A 709 12.19 42.94 41.00
CA ARG A 709 11.87 43.87 39.90
C ARG A 709 12.72 43.61 38.68
N LYS A 710 14.05 43.48 38.85
CA LYS A 710 14.98 43.14 37.77
C LYS A 710 14.61 41.81 37.11
N LEU A 711 14.18 40.82 37.88
CA LEU A 711 13.73 39.53 37.35
C LEU A 711 12.53 39.68 36.43
N VAL A 712 11.50 40.43 36.86
CA VAL A 712 10.30 40.69 36.05
C VAL A 712 10.65 41.48 34.79
N GLU A 713 11.46 42.54 34.90
CA GLU A 713 11.93 43.31 33.74
C GLU A 713 12.68 42.41 32.74
N ASN A 714 13.56 41.54 33.22
CA ASN A 714 14.25 40.56 32.38
C ASN A 714 13.26 39.61 31.71
N TRP A 715 12.26 39.09 32.42
CA TRP A 715 11.24 38.23 31.82
C TRP A 715 10.41 38.97 30.77
N VAL A 716 10.00 40.22 31.02
CA VAL A 716 9.28 41.03 30.03
C VAL A 716 10.13 41.23 28.77
N ASN A 717 11.44 41.49 28.92
CA ASN A 717 12.34 41.67 27.79
C ASN A 717 12.56 40.38 26.98
N HIS A 718 12.64 39.21 27.63
CA HIS A 718 12.96 37.94 26.96
C HIS A 718 11.74 37.14 26.50
N TYR A 719 10.63 37.24 27.22
CA TYR A 719 9.42 36.42 27.00
C TYR A 719 8.16 37.25 26.79
N GLY A 720 8.21 38.56 27.04
CA GLY A 720 7.06 39.44 26.87
C GLY A 720 6.63 39.55 25.41
N GLN A 721 5.32 39.69 25.23
CA GLN A 721 4.69 40.05 23.97
C GLN A 721 3.98 41.39 24.19
N ASP A 722 4.26 42.37 23.34
CA ASP A 722 3.69 43.73 23.48
C ASP A 722 4.03 44.40 24.83
N GLY A 723 5.19 44.07 25.40
CA GLY A 723 5.64 44.57 26.71
C GLY A 723 4.92 43.92 27.91
N GLN A 724 4.15 42.86 27.70
CA GLN A 724 3.42 42.16 28.76
C GLN A 724 3.73 40.66 28.78
N LEU A 725 3.75 40.07 29.98
CA LEU A 725 3.88 38.63 30.15
C LEU A 725 2.52 37.95 29.94
N LYS A 726 2.42 37.10 28.92
CA LYS A 726 1.24 36.25 28.68
C LYS A 726 1.51 34.85 29.21
N LEU A 727 0.61 34.31 30.01
CA LEU A 727 0.63 32.92 30.48
C LEU A 727 -0.36 32.08 29.68
N TYR A 728 -0.26 30.77 29.81
CA TYR A 728 -1.08 29.82 29.04
C TYR A 728 -1.73 28.79 29.96
N ARG A 729 -2.98 28.46 29.68
CA ARG A 729 -3.76 27.46 30.42
C ARG A 729 -4.20 26.31 29.51
N ALA A 730 -4.31 25.12 30.10
CA ALA A 730 -4.83 23.93 29.43
C ALA A 730 -6.35 24.05 29.23
N VAL A 731 -6.83 23.83 28.00
CA VAL A 731 -8.27 23.86 27.65
C VAL A 731 -8.80 22.46 27.36
N GLY A 732 -8.15 21.74 26.45
CA GLY A 732 -8.60 20.42 25.99
C GLY A 732 -9.24 20.47 24.60
N CYS A 733 -8.91 19.49 23.76
CA CYS A 733 -9.50 19.28 22.44
C CYS A 733 -9.33 17.81 22.04
N ASP A 734 -9.91 17.41 20.90
CA ASP A 734 -9.83 16.03 20.40
C ASP A 734 -8.39 15.56 20.18
N LYS A 735 -7.49 16.46 19.76
CA LYS A 735 -6.07 16.13 19.51
C LYS A 735 -5.31 15.68 20.76
N CYS A 736 -5.77 16.06 21.95
CA CYS A 736 -5.17 15.71 23.25
C CYS A 736 -6.12 14.89 24.13
N GLY A 737 -7.22 14.37 23.58
CA GLY A 737 -8.22 13.60 24.32
C GLY A 737 -8.83 14.39 25.48
N GLY A 738 -9.05 15.70 25.30
CA GLY A 738 -9.62 16.58 26.32
C GLY A 738 -8.68 16.93 27.49
N THR A 739 -7.45 16.41 27.53
CA THR A 739 -6.54 16.63 28.68
C THR A 739 -5.91 18.02 28.71
N GLY A 740 -5.83 18.69 27.55
CA GLY A 740 -5.09 19.95 27.37
C GLY A 740 -3.57 19.80 27.22
N TYR A 741 -3.04 18.58 27.27
CA TYR A 741 -1.60 18.30 27.13
C TYR A 741 -1.31 17.30 26.02
N LYS A 742 -0.18 17.47 25.32
CA LYS A 742 0.27 16.54 24.28
C LYS A 742 1.78 16.52 24.18
N GLY A 743 2.37 15.35 24.42
CA GLY A 743 3.82 15.20 24.50
C GLY A 743 4.39 15.63 25.84
N ARG A 744 5.72 15.54 25.94
CA ARG A 744 6.50 15.86 27.15
C ARG A 744 7.59 16.89 26.84
N ILE A 745 8.02 17.60 27.87
CA ILE A 745 9.10 18.58 27.81
C ILE A 745 10.10 18.29 28.95
N GLY A 746 11.39 18.33 28.65
CA GLY A 746 12.44 18.21 29.68
C GLY A 746 12.46 19.44 30.57
N LEU A 747 12.70 19.28 31.86
CA LEU A 747 13.13 20.34 32.79
C LEU A 747 14.56 20.04 33.18
N HIS A 748 15.42 21.05 33.16
CA HIS A 748 16.87 20.88 33.22
C HIS A 748 17.49 21.76 34.30
N GLU A 749 18.33 21.15 35.13
CA GLU A 749 19.17 21.83 36.10
C GLU A 749 20.62 21.45 35.80
N LEU A 750 21.40 22.43 35.32
CA LEU A 750 22.77 22.23 34.89
C LEU A 750 23.75 22.86 35.89
N LEU A 751 24.40 22.00 36.67
CA LEU A 751 25.55 22.36 37.50
C LEU A 751 26.81 22.26 36.65
N VAL A 752 27.55 23.36 36.51
CA VAL A 752 28.88 23.37 35.89
C VAL A 752 29.92 23.41 37.01
N SER A 753 30.92 22.53 36.94
CA SER A 753 31.98 22.42 37.96
C SER A 753 33.04 23.50 37.73
N ASP A 754 32.77 24.70 38.23
CA ASP A 754 33.74 25.82 38.27
C ASP A 754 34.70 25.70 39.47
N ASP A 755 35.70 26.58 39.55
CA ASP A 755 36.73 26.52 40.59
C ASP A 755 36.16 26.61 42.02
N ALA A 756 35.06 27.35 42.20
CA ALA A 756 34.41 27.48 43.50
C ALA A 756 33.68 26.19 43.89
N VAL A 757 32.96 25.57 42.96
CA VAL A 757 32.34 24.25 43.16
C VAL A 757 33.41 23.18 43.40
N LYS A 758 34.50 23.17 42.62
CA LYS A 758 35.61 22.22 42.79
C LYS A 758 36.23 22.30 44.18
N LYS A 759 36.46 23.52 44.67
CA LYS A 759 36.95 23.74 46.04
C LYS A 759 35.99 23.14 47.08
N LEU A 760 34.69 23.36 46.93
CA LEU A 760 33.69 22.80 47.84
C LEU A 760 33.64 21.26 47.79
N ILE A 761 33.85 20.66 46.62
CA ILE A 761 33.98 19.20 46.49
C ILE A 761 35.20 18.70 47.26
N GLN A 762 36.36 19.33 47.07
CA GLN A 762 37.62 18.99 47.76
C GLN A 762 37.47 19.10 49.29
N GLU A 763 36.75 20.11 49.77
CA GLU A 763 36.48 20.36 51.20
C GLU A 763 35.35 19.47 51.77
N ARG A 764 34.69 18.66 50.95
CA ARG A 764 33.51 17.84 51.33
C ARG A 764 32.38 18.69 51.93
N ALA A 765 32.13 19.84 51.31
CA ALA A 765 31.07 20.77 51.71
C ALA A 765 29.69 20.12 51.73
N ARG A 766 28.77 20.70 52.50
CA ARG A 766 27.39 20.20 52.59
C ARG A 766 26.64 20.47 51.28
N VAL A 767 25.64 19.64 50.96
CA VAL A 767 24.77 19.81 49.77
C VAL A 767 24.19 21.23 49.68
N ALA A 768 23.79 21.82 50.82
CA ALA A 768 23.24 23.18 50.86
C ALA A 768 24.25 24.25 50.39
N GLU A 769 25.54 24.10 50.73
CA GLU A 769 26.60 25.02 50.33
C GLU A 769 26.92 24.87 48.84
N LEU A 770 27.00 23.62 48.35
CA LEU A 770 27.15 23.31 46.93
C LEU A 770 25.98 23.87 46.11
N PHE A 771 24.75 23.71 46.60
CA PHE A 771 23.55 24.24 45.97
C PHE A 771 23.60 25.77 45.87
N SER A 772 23.85 26.46 46.99
CA SER A 772 23.96 27.92 47.01
C SER A 772 25.04 28.42 46.05
N GLN A 773 26.23 27.79 46.07
CA GLN A 773 27.31 28.17 45.18
C GLN A 773 26.99 27.92 43.70
N ALA A 774 26.36 26.78 43.38
CA ALA A 774 25.98 26.46 41.99
C ALA A 774 24.93 27.45 41.46
N VAL A 775 23.94 27.83 42.28
CA VAL A 775 22.94 28.84 41.93
C VAL A 775 23.59 30.22 41.74
N GLU A 776 24.52 30.62 42.61
CA GLU A 776 25.33 31.85 42.44
C GLU A 776 26.17 31.79 41.16
N GLY A 777 26.70 30.61 40.79
CA GLY A 777 27.40 30.34 39.52
C GLY A 777 26.48 30.28 38.29
N GLY A 778 25.19 30.57 38.45
CA GLY A 778 24.21 30.67 37.37
C GLY A 778 23.51 29.36 37.00
N MET A 779 23.56 28.35 37.86
CA MET A 779 22.67 27.18 37.74
C MET A 779 21.22 27.62 37.90
N ARG A 780 20.34 27.18 36.99
CA ARG A 780 18.89 27.24 37.16
C ARG A 780 18.42 25.93 37.77
N THR A 781 17.62 25.98 38.83
CA THR A 781 17.02 24.77 39.40
C THR A 781 15.98 24.19 38.45
N LEU A 782 15.61 22.92 38.64
CA LEU A 782 14.55 22.28 37.85
C LEU A 782 13.24 23.10 37.84
N LYS A 783 12.92 23.70 38.99
CA LYS A 783 11.73 24.54 39.16
C LYS A 783 11.86 25.86 38.39
N MET A 784 13.00 26.54 38.48
CA MET A 784 13.27 27.77 37.72
C MET A 784 13.19 27.56 36.21
N ASP A 785 13.86 26.52 35.70
CA ASP A 785 13.83 26.16 34.28
C ASP A 785 12.41 25.80 33.81
N GLY A 786 11.65 25.09 34.66
CA GLY A 786 10.22 24.85 34.44
C GLY A 786 9.40 26.13 34.37
N MET A 787 9.63 27.08 35.27
CA MET A 787 8.92 28.36 35.28
C MET A 787 9.24 29.23 34.06
N GLU A 788 10.50 29.27 33.62
CA GLU A 788 10.86 29.93 32.36
C GLU A 788 10.13 29.30 31.16
N LYS A 789 9.89 27.99 31.18
CA LYS A 789 9.11 27.29 30.13
C LYS A 789 7.60 27.55 30.20
N ILE A 790 7.08 27.94 31.36
CA ILE A 790 5.71 28.46 31.48
C ILE A 790 5.60 29.80 30.76
N LEU A 791 6.60 30.68 30.93
CA LEU A 791 6.66 31.97 30.21
C LEU A 791 6.78 31.79 28.69
N MET A 792 7.42 30.70 28.23
CA MET A 792 7.45 30.30 26.82
C MET A 792 6.15 29.63 26.33
N GLY A 793 5.17 29.42 27.21
CA GLY A 793 3.92 28.73 26.90
C GLY A 793 4.06 27.25 26.57
N LEU A 794 5.10 26.58 27.07
CA LEU A 794 5.37 25.16 26.78
C LEU A 794 4.72 24.22 27.80
N THR A 795 4.57 24.66 29.05
CA THR A 795 3.95 23.90 30.15
C THR A 795 3.24 24.87 31.10
N ASP A 796 2.69 24.38 32.21
CA ASP A 796 2.04 25.18 33.23
C ASP A 796 2.57 24.88 34.65
N ILE A 797 2.17 25.72 35.61
CA ILE A 797 2.66 25.63 36.99
C ILE A 797 2.27 24.32 37.68
N LYS A 798 1.13 23.74 37.30
CA LYS A 798 0.66 22.47 37.84
C LYS A 798 1.62 21.35 37.45
N MET A 799 2.02 21.28 36.18
CA MET A 799 2.95 20.26 35.69
C MET A 799 4.36 20.44 36.26
N VAL A 800 4.85 21.68 36.41
CA VAL A 800 6.16 21.95 37.03
C VAL A 800 6.18 21.51 38.49
N ARG A 801 5.18 21.90 39.29
CA ARG A 801 5.08 21.50 40.71
C ARG A 801 4.97 19.99 40.89
N GLN A 802 4.30 19.29 39.97
CA GLN A 802 4.15 17.83 40.03
C GLN A 802 5.48 17.08 39.93
N VAL A 803 6.44 17.59 39.16
CA VAL A 803 7.71 16.87 38.87
C VAL A 803 8.91 17.41 39.64
N CYS A 804 8.81 18.63 40.17
CA CYS A 804 9.85 19.30 40.96
C CYS A 804 9.59 19.22 42.48
N ILE A 805 8.92 18.17 42.95
CA ILE A 805 8.63 17.98 44.39
C ILE A 805 9.97 17.85 45.13
N LYS A 806 10.17 18.73 46.13
CA LYS A 806 11.27 18.66 47.10
C LYS A 806 10.94 17.69 48.22
#